data_AF-A0AAI8CGX8-F1
#
_entry.id   AF-A0AAI8CGX8-F1
#
_cell.length_a   1.000
_cell.length_b   1.000
_cell.length_c   1.000
_cell.angle_alpha   90.00
_cell.angle_beta   90.00
_cell.angle_gamma   90.00
#
_symmetry.space_group_name_H-M   'P 1'
#
loop_
_entity.id
_entity.type
_entity.pdbx_description
1 polymer ?
#
loop_
_entity_poly.entity_id
_entity_poly.type
_entity_poly.pdbx_seq_one_letter_code
_entity_poly.pdbx_strand_id
1 'polypeptide(L)'
;MSSKNESYNKQKTFNHYKQEDKYFFGGFLNNAEENIITSFKEIAKRLNSKEKNKPIEILQEILSETIIDTEWDRNIKVIAEYFPFVKLLETITQKQYEENQNKLFFKERNPRQNFKNLFLYNCIILFNCPLQLRDFYTHFYHRNFITISFPDFRRTTTDNISIYDYVKNEAIQHSAQSDGVNFIAHSIFELLDELKLETVSQVNNQRIKPNEKHSFLKKNYQNDFTDLTEEEISKKFKKVFNQFWTFNDYKGRMVLKDFHKSHFVEKVEEGSMEQKPKKDFFHQKISRSGFLFLLSLFVDRKNAEFILDNSTNFKASFDLQKLATRWVYTYNCYRGLKNTINTTFPKETLLSKMVDYLSKVPDEVYQLLSIEQQEMFLEDMNEYMRDNEENNDSSEASKVVHPVIRKRYSNEFNYLALSFIDQYIQLPNLRFAINLGTYVHNKEEKIVGKGKTSSTSNRVIKEDIRIYARLHEAIDFKNIFFLKENFSEDNKGCHWEEFPNPHYAIKDNNIGIYFINKDVIQNNLEERSNGEKKKASIIEILTETESDTIKYGKPHALLSCYELIPLIFDYFQKVKNSREKKLNEKELEAIPIQIENKILSAINRFTKSFENYSEGKNILKSYPKKLSKTSNETSFLEVQDENGNPVKKILQDIDKEIQKSQDKLDILKKNENEFQNDERKTTFSKKEIGEEATWLANDILRFMPSSFKKDWKGYEHSHLQYLLAFYDVRKTEIFQLLNQKWPLYEDNFMGKSLKTFLDNRKTFESFYKGYLDKRKEIFENLKNNLSLNNDNLFRVFDKRKYITQSLECYKNAILEQPVSFSRGIFEDKKVSVKNEWSIIPKDPTTQYQSFYNLINVYTNEAIDKEEKKEKYKNLRAINKVKIQDYYLKLMVDTLYQDLFNQPLDKSLSDFYVSKAEREKIKANAKAYQKCNDSSLWNKVIDLSLQNNRITANPKLKDIGKYKRAVQDEKIATLLTYDNRTWTYALQKPKKKNKNDYKELHYTALNMELQEYEKVRSKKLLKQVQQLEKQILEEYTDFLSTQIHPADFEREGNPNFKKYLAHSILENEDDLDKLPEKAEAMRELDETITNPIIKKAIVLIIIRNKMAHNQYPPKFIYDLANRFVPKKEEEYFATYFNRVFETITKELWENKEKKDKTQV
;
A
#
# COMPACT_ATOMS: atom_id res chain seq x y z
N MET A 1 -13.18 -22.09 42.54
CA MET A 1 -12.56 -21.21 43.55
C MET A 1 -12.43 -19.82 42.97
N SER A 2 -13.36 -18.97 43.39
CA SER A 2 -13.61 -17.61 42.93
C SER A 2 -13.04 -16.62 43.97
N SER A 3 -12.72 -15.41 43.53
CA SER A 3 -12.27 -14.25 44.32
C SER A 3 -10.85 -14.31 44.89
N LYS A 4 -9.90 -13.72 44.16
CA LYS A 4 -8.69 -13.02 44.64
C LYS A 4 -7.80 -12.72 43.43
N ASN A 5 -8.08 -11.62 42.72
CA ASN A 5 -7.12 -10.84 41.90
C ASN A 5 -7.77 -9.66 41.14
N GLU A 6 -8.77 -8.99 41.73
CA GLU A 6 -9.39 -7.77 41.15
C GLU A 6 -8.91 -6.45 41.78
N SER A 7 -7.76 -6.44 42.47
CA SER A 7 -7.20 -5.23 43.09
C SER A 7 -5.96 -4.67 42.40
N TYR A 8 -5.89 -4.73 41.07
CA TYR A 8 -4.87 -3.98 40.31
C TYR A 8 -5.52 -2.74 39.65
N ASN A 9 -5.27 -1.56 40.25
CA ASN A 9 -5.50 -0.20 39.76
C ASN A 9 -6.80 0.05 38.95
N LYS A 10 -7.82 0.62 39.61
CA LYS A 10 -8.95 1.29 38.92
C LYS A 10 -8.41 2.49 38.12
N GLN A 11 -7.99 2.25 36.87
CA GLN A 11 -7.68 3.28 35.89
C GLN A 11 -8.90 4.19 35.71
N LYS A 12 -8.72 5.51 35.87
CA LYS A 12 -9.77 6.51 35.63
C LYS A 12 -10.22 6.44 34.16
N THR A 13 -11.53 6.26 33.92
CA THR A 13 -12.13 6.33 32.58
C THR A 13 -12.55 7.76 32.26
N PHE A 14 -12.52 8.12 30.97
CA PHE A 14 -12.87 9.46 30.48
C PHE A 14 -14.23 9.42 29.76
N ASN A 15 -14.95 10.53 29.81
CA ASN A 15 -16.27 10.66 29.21
C ASN A 15 -16.38 11.95 28.40
N HIS A 16 -16.63 11.85 27.09
CA HIS A 16 -16.59 13.02 26.19
C HIS A 16 -17.68 14.06 26.47
N TYR A 17 -18.74 13.69 27.21
CA TYR A 17 -19.75 14.65 27.67
C TYR A 17 -19.31 15.56 28.82
N LYS A 18 -18.18 15.26 29.47
CA LYS A 18 -17.73 16.01 30.64
C LYS A 18 -16.72 17.08 30.25
N GLN A 19 -16.93 18.32 30.71
CA GLN A 19 -16.01 19.45 30.46
C GLN A 19 -14.61 19.08 30.96
N GLU A 20 -14.57 18.46 32.14
CA GLU A 20 -13.35 18.02 32.81
C GLU A 20 -12.58 16.92 32.08
N ASP A 21 -13.13 16.31 31.02
CA ASP A 21 -12.46 15.25 30.25
C ASP A 21 -12.18 15.67 28.79
N LYS A 22 -12.53 16.89 28.38
CA LYS A 22 -12.35 17.37 26.99
C LYS A 22 -10.92 17.22 26.48
N TYR A 23 -9.94 17.58 27.32
CA TYR A 23 -8.51 17.49 26.98
C TYR A 23 -8.09 16.08 26.53
N PHE A 24 -8.72 15.03 27.05
CA PHE A 24 -8.36 13.66 26.69
C PHE A 24 -8.68 13.39 25.22
N PHE A 25 -9.88 13.78 24.78
CA PHE A 25 -10.33 13.57 23.40
C PHE A 25 -9.76 14.60 22.42
N GLY A 26 -9.49 15.83 22.88
CA GLY A 26 -8.88 16.88 22.06
C GLY A 26 -7.53 16.49 21.46
N GLY A 27 -6.69 15.78 22.22
CA GLY A 27 -5.42 15.26 21.71
C GLY A 27 -5.56 14.26 20.57
N PHE A 28 -6.61 13.43 20.59
CA PHE A 28 -6.89 12.47 19.51
C PHE A 28 -7.56 13.11 18.30
N LEU A 29 -8.37 14.16 18.51
CA LEU A 29 -8.94 14.95 17.41
C LEU A 29 -7.85 15.74 16.67
N ASN A 30 -6.83 16.26 17.37
CA ASN A 30 -5.63 16.81 16.72
C ASN A 30 -4.92 15.77 15.84
N ASN A 31 -4.79 14.52 16.30
CA ASN A 31 -4.23 13.44 15.48
C ASN A 31 -5.12 13.15 14.25
N ALA A 32 -6.44 13.11 14.44
CA ALA A 32 -7.39 12.85 13.35
C ALA A 32 -7.30 13.92 12.26
N GLU A 33 -7.27 15.20 12.65
CA GLU A 33 -7.07 16.32 11.72
C GLU A 33 -5.74 16.19 10.97
N GLU A 34 -4.62 15.98 11.67
CA GLU A 34 -3.31 15.82 11.05
C GLU A 34 -3.30 14.66 10.04
N ASN A 35 -3.90 13.52 10.41
CA ASN A 35 -4.05 12.37 9.51
C ASN A 35 -4.87 12.71 8.26
N ILE A 36 -5.95 13.49 8.40
CA ILE A 36 -6.76 13.96 7.26
C ILE A 36 -5.92 14.88 6.37
N ILE A 37 -5.32 15.94 6.93
CA ILE A 37 -4.56 16.94 6.18
C ILE A 37 -3.41 16.28 5.42
N THR A 38 -2.58 15.49 6.09
CA THR A 38 -1.42 14.81 5.48
C THR A 38 -1.84 13.81 4.41
N SER A 39 -2.90 13.03 4.66
CA SER A 39 -3.39 12.06 3.68
C SER A 39 -4.00 12.73 2.46
N PHE A 40 -4.73 13.83 2.60
CA PHE A 40 -5.29 14.54 1.45
C PHE A 40 -4.23 15.27 0.62
N LYS A 41 -3.16 15.78 1.24
CA LYS A 41 -1.98 16.27 0.51
C LYS A 41 -1.35 15.16 -0.34
N GLU A 42 -1.15 13.99 0.26
CA GLU A 42 -0.63 12.81 -0.44
C GLU A 42 -1.58 12.29 -1.54
N ILE A 43 -2.89 12.27 -1.28
CA ILE A 43 -3.91 11.87 -2.27
C ILE A 43 -3.93 12.85 -3.45
N ALA A 44 -3.88 14.16 -3.18
CA ALA A 44 -3.82 15.20 -4.21
C ALA A 44 -2.60 15.00 -5.11
N LYS A 45 -1.43 14.73 -4.50
CA LYS A 45 -0.19 14.38 -5.22
C LYS A 45 -0.37 13.13 -6.08
N ARG A 46 -0.90 12.03 -5.53
CA ARG A 46 -1.10 10.75 -6.24
C ARG A 46 -2.13 10.82 -7.37
N LEU A 47 -3.08 11.76 -7.29
CA LEU A 47 -4.12 11.98 -8.29
C LEU A 47 -3.84 13.18 -9.22
N ASN A 48 -2.74 13.90 -9.00
CA ASN A 48 -2.37 15.13 -9.72
C ASN A 48 -3.53 16.14 -9.74
N SER A 49 -4.09 16.40 -8.56
CA SER A 49 -5.09 17.44 -8.30
C SER A 49 -4.40 18.80 -8.07
N LYS A 50 -5.10 19.91 -8.31
CA LYS A 50 -4.56 21.26 -8.06
C LYS A 50 -4.17 21.41 -6.58
N GLU A 51 -3.07 22.12 -6.32
CA GLU A 51 -2.69 22.43 -4.94
C GLU A 51 -3.78 23.26 -4.29
N LYS A 52 -4.44 22.65 -3.31
CA LYS A 52 -5.42 23.31 -2.46
C LYS A 52 -5.04 23.08 -1.01
N ASN A 53 -5.23 24.11 -0.19
CA ASN A 53 -4.83 24.07 1.21
C ASN A 53 -5.79 23.26 2.07
N LYS A 54 -7.04 23.04 1.61
CA LYS A 54 -8.10 22.41 2.41
C LYS A 54 -8.49 21.01 1.88
N PRO A 55 -8.54 19.97 2.74
CA PRO A 55 -8.94 18.61 2.36
C PRO A 55 -10.27 18.52 1.61
N ILE A 56 -11.26 19.32 2.01
CA ILE A 56 -12.60 19.32 1.40
C ILE A 56 -12.58 19.80 -0.05
N GLU A 57 -11.75 20.79 -0.37
CA GLU A 57 -11.65 21.33 -1.72
C GLU A 57 -10.94 20.35 -2.67
N ILE A 58 -9.97 19.57 -2.15
CA ILE A 58 -9.32 18.47 -2.87
C ILE A 58 -10.37 17.39 -3.16
N LEU A 59 -11.15 16.99 -2.16
CA LEU A 59 -12.19 15.96 -2.27
C LEU A 59 -13.24 16.30 -3.35
N GLN A 60 -13.70 17.55 -3.40
CA GLN A 60 -14.65 18.03 -4.40
C GLN A 60 -14.11 17.97 -5.83
N GLU A 61 -12.83 18.24 -6.01
CA GLU A 61 -12.18 18.17 -7.32
C GLU A 61 -12.06 16.72 -7.80
N ILE A 62 -11.57 15.82 -6.95
CA ILE A 62 -11.31 14.43 -7.34
C ILE A 62 -12.58 13.56 -7.38
N LEU A 63 -13.69 14.00 -6.79
CA LEU A 63 -14.99 13.31 -6.83
C LEU A 63 -16.09 14.17 -7.46
N SER A 64 -15.76 14.93 -8.51
CA SER A 64 -16.77 15.69 -9.25
C SER A 64 -17.72 14.77 -10.04
N GLU A 65 -18.94 15.25 -10.32
CA GLU A 65 -19.93 14.53 -11.14
C GLU A 65 -19.54 14.39 -12.62
N THR A 66 -18.61 15.23 -13.11
CA THR A 66 -18.20 15.26 -14.52
C THR A 66 -17.11 14.24 -14.86
N ILE A 67 -16.44 13.70 -13.85
CA ILE A 67 -15.36 12.70 -13.99
C ILE A 67 -15.93 11.39 -14.56
N ILE A 68 -15.23 10.77 -15.52
CA ILE A 68 -15.59 9.45 -16.06
C ILE A 68 -15.52 8.34 -15.00
N ASP A 69 -16.35 7.30 -15.14
CA ASP A 69 -16.47 6.24 -14.13
C ASP A 69 -15.15 5.50 -13.82
N THR A 70 -14.27 5.35 -14.81
CA THR A 70 -12.96 4.69 -14.59
C THR A 70 -12.02 5.53 -13.71
N GLU A 71 -12.05 6.85 -13.83
CA GLU A 71 -11.30 7.78 -12.97
C GLU A 71 -11.95 7.86 -11.58
N TRP A 72 -13.27 7.89 -11.52
CA TRP A 72 -14.03 7.82 -10.26
C TRP A 72 -13.64 6.60 -9.41
N ASP A 73 -13.67 5.40 -10.01
CA ASP A 73 -13.32 4.15 -9.33
C ASP A 73 -11.85 4.15 -8.87
N ARG A 74 -10.95 4.73 -9.67
CA ARG A 74 -9.53 4.93 -9.28
C ARG A 74 -9.43 5.84 -8.07
N ASN A 75 -10.13 6.98 -8.07
CA ASN A 75 -10.05 7.99 -7.01
C ASN A 75 -10.60 7.42 -5.69
N ILE A 76 -11.75 6.74 -5.71
CA ILE A 76 -12.29 6.04 -4.55
C ILE A 76 -11.30 4.99 -4.02
N LYS A 77 -10.69 4.22 -4.90
CA LYS A 77 -9.70 3.21 -4.50
C LYS A 77 -8.50 3.84 -3.80
N VAL A 78 -7.99 4.97 -4.28
CA VAL A 78 -6.86 5.68 -3.68
C VAL A 78 -7.23 6.24 -2.30
N ILE A 79 -8.38 6.90 -2.15
CA ILE A 79 -8.84 7.40 -0.85
C ILE A 79 -9.02 6.24 0.15
N ALA A 80 -9.62 5.14 -0.29
CA ALA A 80 -9.88 3.96 0.52
C ALA A 80 -8.62 3.19 0.97
N GLU A 81 -7.45 3.48 0.40
CA GLU A 81 -6.18 2.96 0.90
C GLU A 81 -5.79 3.56 2.25
N TYR A 82 -6.16 4.82 2.49
CA TYR A 82 -5.91 5.55 3.74
C TYR A 82 -7.13 5.47 4.68
N PHE A 83 -8.34 5.63 4.13
CA PHE A 83 -9.61 5.67 4.85
C PHE A 83 -10.56 4.55 4.38
N PRO A 84 -10.48 3.33 4.94
CA PRO A 84 -11.19 2.16 4.42
C PRO A 84 -12.72 2.28 4.36
N PHE A 85 -13.30 3.12 5.23
CA PHE A 85 -14.75 3.33 5.30
C PHE A 85 -15.34 3.94 4.01
N VAL A 86 -14.53 4.57 3.16
CA VAL A 86 -15.01 5.20 1.91
C VAL A 86 -15.62 4.18 0.94
N LYS A 87 -15.13 2.93 0.92
CA LYS A 87 -15.75 1.84 0.13
C LYS A 87 -17.10 1.39 0.69
N LEU A 88 -17.22 1.36 2.01
CA LEU A 88 -18.49 1.06 2.69
C LEU A 88 -19.51 2.15 2.39
N LEU A 89 -19.06 3.41 2.43
CA LEU A 89 -19.86 4.58 2.13
C LEU A 89 -20.42 4.53 0.70
N GLU A 90 -19.68 4.00 -0.26
CA GLU A 90 -20.13 3.86 -1.65
C GLU A 90 -21.30 2.87 -1.74
N THR A 91 -21.20 1.75 -1.02
CA THR A 91 -22.26 0.74 -0.93
C THR A 91 -23.52 1.30 -0.25
N ILE A 92 -23.34 2.06 0.83
CA ILE A 92 -24.44 2.70 1.56
C ILE A 92 -25.13 3.74 0.66
N THR A 93 -24.33 4.58 0.00
CA THR A 93 -24.85 5.59 -0.93
C THR A 93 -25.63 4.93 -2.07
N GLN A 94 -25.18 3.78 -2.57
CA GLN A 94 -25.88 3.04 -3.62
C GLN A 94 -27.26 2.55 -3.13
N LYS A 95 -27.35 2.00 -1.91
CA LYS A 95 -28.62 1.60 -1.30
C LYS A 95 -29.55 2.80 -1.12
N GLN A 96 -29.04 3.90 -0.58
CA GLN A 96 -29.78 5.16 -0.43
C GLN A 96 -30.29 5.69 -1.78
N TYR A 97 -29.49 5.56 -2.84
CA TYR A 97 -29.87 5.95 -4.19
C TYR A 97 -30.97 5.05 -4.77
N GLU A 98 -30.87 3.74 -4.57
CA GLU A 98 -31.87 2.75 -5.03
C GLU A 98 -33.22 2.91 -4.33
N GLU A 99 -33.21 3.07 -3.00
CA GLU A 99 -34.42 3.27 -2.20
C GLU A 99 -35.18 4.57 -2.54
N ASN A 100 -34.48 5.57 -3.07
CA ASN A 100 -35.02 6.89 -3.35
C ASN A 100 -35.15 7.21 -4.85
N GLN A 101 -35.06 6.23 -5.77
CA GLN A 101 -35.06 6.46 -7.23
C GLN A 101 -36.22 7.35 -7.73
N ASN A 102 -37.38 7.30 -7.07
CA ASN A 102 -38.56 8.11 -7.42
C ASN A 102 -38.58 9.52 -6.78
N LYS A 103 -37.61 9.86 -5.92
CA LYS A 103 -37.54 11.11 -5.13
C LYS A 103 -36.23 11.88 -5.32
N LEU A 104 -35.26 11.37 -6.09
CA LEU A 104 -33.92 11.93 -6.15
C LEU A 104 -33.73 13.12 -7.13
N PHE A 105 -33.46 14.28 -6.54
CA PHE A 105 -32.46 15.34 -6.84
C PHE A 105 -32.46 16.09 -8.17
N PHE A 106 -32.48 15.46 -9.34
CA PHE A 106 -32.37 16.21 -10.60
C PHE A 106 -33.02 15.40 -11.71
N LYS A 107 -34.34 15.59 -11.93
CA LYS A 107 -35.07 14.90 -13.01
C LYS A 107 -34.47 15.13 -14.41
N GLU A 108 -33.63 16.16 -14.55
CA GLU A 108 -32.98 16.54 -15.80
C GLU A 108 -31.54 16.01 -15.99
N ARG A 109 -30.93 15.41 -14.95
CA ARG A 109 -29.54 14.89 -14.99
C ARG A 109 -29.47 13.37 -15.12
N ASN A 110 -28.33 12.85 -15.56
CA ASN A 110 -28.08 11.42 -15.69
C ASN A 110 -28.10 10.72 -14.30
N PRO A 111 -28.78 9.57 -14.12
CA PRO A 111 -28.79 8.78 -12.88
C PRO A 111 -27.42 8.60 -12.21
N ARG A 112 -26.36 8.42 -13.02
CA ARG A 112 -25.00 8.23 -12.51
C ARG A 112 -24.43 9.51 -11.88
N GLN A 113 -24.75 10.69 -12.41
CA GLN A 113 -24.30 11.97 -11.85
C GLN A 113 -24.96 12.25 -10.51
N ASN A 114 -26.26 11.93 -10.38
CA ASN A 114 -27.01 12.07 -9.12
C ASN A 114 -26.40 11.21 -8.00
N PHE A 115 -26.04 9.97 -8.31
CA PHE A 115 -25.30 9.10 -7.38
C PHE A 115 -23.96 9.73 -6.95
N LYS A 116 -23.16 10.24 -7.90
CA LYS A 116 -21.84 10.83 -7.61
C LYS A 116 -21.94 12.03 -6.67
N ASN A 117 -22.91 12.92 -6.87
CA ASN A 117 -23.14 14.05 -5.97
C ASN A 117 -23.53 13.62 -4.57
N LEU A 118 -24.44 12.65 -4.44
CA LEU A 118 -24.84 12.11 -3.14
C LEU A 118 -23.65 11.49 -2.40
N PHE A 119 -22.79 10.77 -3.12
CA PHE A 119 -21.58 10.17 -2.55
C PHE A 119 -20.57 11.23 -2.09
N LEU A 120 -20.30 12.24 -2.93
CA LEU A 120 -19.41 13.35 -2.58
C LEU A 120 -19.92 14.06 -1.31
N TYR A 121 -21.22 14.30 -1.24
CA TYR A 121 -21.85 14.93 -0.08
C TYR A 121 -21.64 14.13 1.21
N ASN A 122 -21.91 12.82 1.17
CA ASN A 122 -21.68 11.91 2.28
C ASN A 122 -20.21 11.91 2.74
N CYS A 123 -19.26 12.03 1.80
CA CYS A 123 -17.83 12.14 2.13
C CYS A 123 -17.52 13.47 2.83
N ILE A 124 -17.96 14.61 2.29
CA ILE A 124 -17.69 15.94 2.83
C ILE A 124 -18.14 16.04 4.29
N ILE A 125 -19.36 15.58 4.56
CA ILE A 125 -19.91 15.59 5.92
C ILE A 125 -19.01 14.83 6.91
N LEU A 126 -18.60 13.60 6.56
CA LEU A 126 -17.83 12.76 7.47
C LEU A 126 -16.42 13.30 7.71
N PHE A 127 -15.75 13.79 6.67
CA PHE A 127 -14.40 14.36 6.79
C PHE A 127 -14.38 15.71 7.50
N ASN A 128 -15.43 16.52 7.38
CA ASN A 128 -15.50 17.83 8.02
C ASN A 128 -15.85 17.75 9.53
N CYS A 129 -16.59 16.72 9.94
CA CYS A 129 -17.01 16.51 11.33
C CYS A 129 -15.86 16.50 12.36
N PRO A 130 -14.77 15.70 12.20
CA PRO A 130 -13.65 15.72 13.14
C PRO A 130 -12.88 17.05 13.15
N LEU A 131 -12.84 17.78 12.04
CA LEU A 131 -12.20 19.11 11.95
C LEU A 131 -12.94 20.13 12.84
N GLN A 132 -14.27 20.14 12.77
CA GLN A 132 -15.10 21.01 13.61
C GLN A 132 -15.08 20.59 15.09
N LEU A 133 -15.09 19.28 15.38
CA LEU A 133 -15.00 18.78 16.76
C LEU A 133 -13.67 19.11 17.42
N ARG A 134 -12.56 19.18 16.66
CA ARG A 134 -11.23 19.47 17.21
C ARG A 134 -11.20 20.79 17.98
N ASP A 135 -11.74 21.86 17.39
CA ASP A 135 -11.74 23.19 18.03
C ASP A 135 -12.54 23.18 19.33
N PHE A 136 -13.68 22.48 19.34
CA PHE A 136 -14.47 22.28 20.55
C PHE A 136 -13.66 21.62 21.66
N TYR A 137 -12.96 20.51 21.38
CA TYR A 137 -12.31 19.67 22.41
C TYR A 137 -10.93 20.17 22.87
N THR A 138 -10.29 21.06 22.11
CA THR A 138 -8.92 21.51 22.39
C THR A 138 -8.84 22.75 23.27
N HIS A 139 -9.86 23.59 23.28
CA HIS A 139 -9.92 24.82 24.07
C HIS A 139 -10.91 24.73 25.25
N PHE A 140 -10.71 25.57 26.26
CA PHE A 140 -11.66 25.69 27.37
C PHE A 140 -13.01 26.22 26.87
N TYR A 141 -12.98 27.42 26.27
CA TYR A 141 -14.11 28.01 25.54
C TYR A 141 -14.08 27.56 24.08
N HIS A 142 -15.25 27.45 23.47
CA HIS A 142 -15.40 27.31 22.03
C HIS A 142 -16.67 28.03 21.58
N ARG A 143 -16.70 28.49 20.33
CA ARG A 143 -17.95 28.98 19.74
C ARG A 143 -18.89 27.81 19.46
N ASN A 144 -20.20 28.06 19.53
CA ASN A 144 -21.16 27.06 19.08
C ASN A 144 -20.94 26.76 17.61
N PHE A 145 -20.90 25.48 17.25
CA PHE A 145 -20.78 25.04 15.87
C PHE A 145 -21.97 24.15 15.49
N ILE A 146 -22.32 24.22 14.21
CA ILE A 146 -23.29 23.34 13.56
C ILE A 146 -22.52 22.53 12.53
N THR A 147 -22.44 21.22 12.72
CA THR A 147 -22.08 20.35 11.60
C THR A 147 -23.24 20.36 10.62
N ILE A 148 -22.93 20.51 9.35
CA ILE A 148 -23.93 20.70 8.28
C ILE A 148 -24.89 19.51 8.20
N SER A 149 -26.19 19.80 8.08
CA SER A 149 -27.25 18.82 7.87
C SER A 149 -27.47 18.48 6.42
N PHE A 150 -28.00 17.27 6.16
CA PHE A 150 -28.65 16.96 4.88
C PHE A 150 -29.58 18.12 4.52
N PRO A 151 -29.43 18.71 3.33
CA PRO A 151 -30.38 19.69 2.84
C PRO A 151 -31.79 19.12 2.94
N ASP A 152 -32.77 19.94 3.34
CA ASP A 152 -34.17 19.57 3.15
C ASP A 152 -34.52 19.79 1.67
N PHE A 153 -34.14 18.82 0.83
CA PHE A 153 -34.13 18.88 -0.64
C PHE A 153 -35.50 19.04 -1.29
N ARG A 154 -36.57 19.26 -0.52
CA ARG A 154 -37.88 19.69 -1.02
C ARG A 154 -37.94 21.20 -1.33
N ARG A 155 -36.99 22.02 -0.84
CA ARG A 155 -37.07 23.49 -0.89
C ARG A 155 -36.16 24.18 -1.92
N THR A 156 -35.22 23.51 -2.58
CA THR A 156 -34.30 24.14 -3.54
C THR A 156 -34.51 23.64 -4.95
N THR A 157 -35.45 24.26 -5.67
CA THR A 157 -35.70 23.99 -7.10
C THR A 157 -35.25 25.11 -8.04
N THR A 158 -34.55 26.15 -7.57
CA THR A 158 -34.41 27.37 -8.41
C THR A 158 -33.01 27.81 -8.79
N ASP A 159 -31.93 27.47 -8.08
CA ASP A 159 -30.65 28.13 -8.35
C ASP A 159 -29.49 27.15 -8.51
N ASN A 160 -28.67 27.35 -9.54
CA ASN A 160 -27.39 26.67 -9.85
C ASN A 160 -26.32 26.98 -8.78
N ILE A 161 -26.65 26.83 -7.51
CA ILE A 161 -25.79 27.07 -6.36
C ILE A 161 -24.90 25.84 -6.20
N SER A 162 -23.58 26.03 -6.14
CA SER A 162 -22.64 24.93 -5.89
C SER A 162 -22.96 24.25 -4.55
N ILE A 163 -22.65 22.97 -4.39
CA ILE A 163 -22.83 22.26 -3.11
C ILE A 163 -22.14 23.03 -1.96
N TYR A 164 -21.02 23.69 -2.25
CA TYR A 164 -20.31 24.55 -1.30
C TYR A 164 -21.12 25.77 -0.87
N ASP A 165 -21.70 26.51 -1.83
CA ASP A 165 -22.50 27.69 -1.52
C ASP A 165 -23.78 27.30 -0.78
N TYR A 166 -24.38 26.15 -1.11
CA TYR A 166 -25.49 25.59 -0.33
C TYR A 166 -25.06 25.29 1.10
N VAL A 167 -23.97 24.52 1.28
CA VAL A 167 -23.43 24.12 2.58
C VAL A 167 -23.06 25.34 3.42
N LYS A 168 -22.46 26.36 2.80
CA LYS A 168 -22.10 27.64 3.42
C LYS A 168 -23.34 28.43 3.82
N ASN A 169 -24.34 28.53 2.94
CA ASN A 169 -25.58 29.26 3.20
C ASN A 169 -26.44 28.59 4.27
N GLU A 170 -26.51 27.25 4.30
CA GLU A 170 -27.22 26.50 5.35
C GLU A 170 -26.50 26.63 6.70
N ALA A 171 -25.16 26.56 6.72
CA ALA A 171 -24.39 26.79 7.93
C ALA A 171 -24.66 28.21 8.51
N ILE A 172 -24.75 29.22 7.64
CA ILE A 172 -25.10 30.61 8.02
C ILE A 172 -26.54 30.68 8.54
N GLN A 173 -27.52 30.10 7.84
CA GLN A 173 -28.93 30.14 8.25
C GLN A 173 -29.21 29.41 9.57
N HIS A 174 -28.63 28.23 9.77
CA HIS A 174 -28.81 27.47 11.01
C HIS A 174 -28.08 28.12 12.20
N SER A 175 -26.94 28.78 11.98
CA SER A 175 -26.24 29.54 13.03
C SER A 175 -27.06 30.71 13.59
N ALA A 176 -27.97 31.27 12.77
CA ALA A 176 -28.86 32.36 13.17
C ALA A 176 -30.12 31.89 13.93
N GLN A 177 -30.45 30.59 13.89
CA GLN A 177 -31.70 30.03 14.45
C GLN A 177 -31.51 29.14 15.68
N SER A 178 -30.29 28.72 16.03
CA SER A 178 -30.05 27.85 17.17
C SER A 178 -29.79 28.66 18.45
N ASP A 179 -30.63 28.47 19.47
CA ASP A 179 -30.50 29.01 20.85
C ASP A 179 -29.24 28.49 21.58
N GLY A 180 -28.04 28.75 21.06
CA GLY A 180 -26.79 28.50 21.78
C GLY A 180 -26.35 27.03 21.94
N VAL A 181 -26.76 26.11 21.05
CA VAL A 181 -26.47 24.67 21.16
C VAL A 181 -25.48 24.18 20.10
N ASN A 182 -24.42 23.47 20.50
CA ASN A 182 -23.54 22.72 19.59
C ASN A 182 -24.32 21.58 18.90
N PHE A 183 -24.45 21.63 17.58
CA PHE A 183 -25.35 20.74 16.85
C PHE A 183 -24.58 19.82 15.90
N ILE A 184 -24.69 18.50 16.13
CA ILE A 184 -24.37 17.51 15.11
C ILE A 184 -25.65 17.18 14.33
N ALA A 185 -25.57 17.24 13.01
CA ALA A 185 -26.73 17.03 12.15
C ALA A 185 -27.26 15.60 12.23
N HIS A 186 -28.59 15.46 12.15
CA HIS A 186 -29.25 14.15 12.23
C HIS A 186 -28.75 13.16 11.16
N SER A 187 -28.48 13.66 9.96
CA SER A 187 -27.96 12.86 8.85
C SER A 187 -26.59 12.26 9.09
N ILE A 188 -25.75 12.88 9.93
CA ILE A 188 -24.48 12.29 10.35
C ILE A 188 -24.76 11.06 11.21
N PHE A 189 -25.75 11.11 12.09
CA PHE A 189 -26.10 9.96 12.94
C PHE A 189 -26.63 8.80 12.11
N GLU A 190 -27.53 9.07 11.15
CA GLU A 190 -28.03 8.05 10.24
C GLU A 190 -26.89 7.42 9.43
N LEU A 191 -25.99 8.24 8.89
CA LEU A 191 -24.86 7.77 8.11
C LEU A 191 -23.86 6.94 8.93
N LEU A 192 -23.55 7.37 10.17
CA LEU A 192 -22.71 6.63 11.09
C LEU A 192 -23.35 5.32 11.53
N ASP A 193 -24.67 5.30 11.74
CA ASP A 193 -25.42 4.11 12.11
C ASP A 193 -25.44 3.09 10.97
N GLU A 194 -25.66 3.54 9.73
CA GLU A 194 -25.59 2.69 8.52
C GLU A 194 -24.17 2.16 8.28
N LEU A 195 -23.14 3.01 8.44
CA LEU A 195 -21.73 2.60 8.38
C LEU A 195 -21.40 1.54 9.42
N LYS A 196 -21.88 1.70 10.65
CA LYS A 196 -21.66 0.74 11.74
C LYS A 196 -22.37 -0.58 11.47
N LEU A 197 -23.61 -0.57 10.96
CA LEU A 197 -24.34 -1.78 10.56
C LEU A 197 -23.63 -2.55 9.43
N GLU A 198 -23.18 -1.85 8.40
CA GLU A 198 -22.46 -2.49 7.29
C GLU A 198 -21.09 -3.02 7.78
N THR A 199 -20.42 -2.31 8.68
CA THR A 199 -19.20 -2.78 9.34
C THR A 199 -19.44 -4.05 10.16
N VAL A 200 -20.52 -4.10 10.94
CA VAL A 200 -20.96 -5.30 11.67
C VAL A 200 -21.13 -6.47 10.72
N SER A 201 -21.84 -6.28 9.60
CA SER A 201 -22.04 -7.31 8.57
C SER A 201 -20.72 -7.82 7.99
N GLN A 202 -19.81 -6.91 7.59
CA GLN A 202 -18.52 -7.28 7.02
C GLN A 202 -17.62 -8.01 8.02
N VAL A 203 -17.51 -7.50 9.25
CA VAL A 203 -16.72 -8.14 10.31
C VAL A 203 -17.29 -9.51 10.62
N ASN A 204 -18.61 -9.64 10.75
CA ASN A 204 -19.28 -10.90 10.99
C ASN A 204 -18.96 -11.92 9.87
N ASN A 205 -19.16 -11.54 8.61
CA ASN A 205 -18.89 -12.39 7.45
C ASN A 205 -17.41 -12.78 7.32
N GLN A 206 -16.49 -11.88 7.64
CA GLN A 206 -15.06 -12.18 7.61
C GLN A 206 -14.63 -13.08 8.76
N ARG A 207 -15.25 -12.92 9.94
CA ARG A 207 -14.86 -13.61 11.18
C ARG A 207 -15.55 -14.98 11.35
N ILE A 208 -16.71 -15.21 10.73
CA ILE A 208 -17.47 -16.48 10.75
C ILE A 208 -16.89 -17.58 9.84
N LYS A 209 -16.00 -17.26 8.88
CA LYS A 209 -15.53 -18.27 7.91
C LYS A 209 -14.90 -19.50 8.61
N PRO A 210 -15.28 -20.73 8.22
CA PRO A 210 -15.32 -21.86 9.15
C PRO A 210 -13.96 -22.50 9.46
N ASN A 211 -12.97 -22.40 8.57
CA ASN A 211 -11.89 -23.40 8.61
C ASN A 211 -10.72 -23.05 9.56
N GLU A 212 -10.51 -21.79 9.95
CA GLU A 212 -9.20 -21.40 10.52
C GLU A 212 -9.29 -20.58 11.84
N LYS A 213 -10.43 -19.94 12.12
CA LYS A 213 -10.60 -19.07 13.31
C LYS A 213 -11.11 -19.82 14.54
N HIS A 214 -11.66 -21.01 14.38
CA HIS A 214 -12.21 -21.82 15.47
C HIS A 214 -11.13 -22.41 16.41
N SER A 215 -9.94 -22.72 15.89
CA SER A 215 -8.79 -23.24 16.66
C SER A 215 -8.35 -22.30 17.81
N PHE A 216 -8.26 -21.00 17.53
CA PHE A 216 -7.88 -19.98 18.53
C PHE A 216 -8.99 -19.69 19.53
N LEU A 217 -10.25 -19.67 19.07
CA LEU A 217 -11.40 -19.49 19.95
C LEU A 217 -11.47 -20.66 20.93
N LYS A 218 -11.24 -21.90 20.47
CA LYS A 218 -11.10 -23.07 21.35
C LYS A 218 -9.91 -22.98 22.31
N LYS A 219 -8.80 -22.34 21.93
CA LYS A 219 -7.59 -22.20 22.78
C LYS A 219 -7.71 -21.11 23.86
N ASN A 220 -8.30 -19.95 23.53
CA ASN A 220 -8.33 -18.78 24.42
C ASN A 220 -9.70 -18.51 25.07
N TYR A 221 -10.77 -19.09 24.53
CA TYR A 221 -12.13 -19.04 25.08
C TYR A 221 -12.64 -20.47 25.26
N GLN A 222 -11.77 -21.34 25.79
CA GLN A 222 -11.99 -22.77 25.87
C GLN A 222 -13.32 -23.10 26.57
N ASN A 223 -13.62 -22.44 27.68
CA ASN A 223 -14.89 -22.60 28.41
C ASN A 223 -16.15 -22.22 27.60
N ASP A 224 -16.01 -21.39 26.55
CA ASP A 224 -17.12 -20.97 25.70
C ASP A 224 -17.35 -21.90 24.50
N PHE A 225 -16.36 -22.71 24.13
CA PHE A 225 -16.38 -23.45 22.87
C PHE A 225 -15.91 -24.91 22.98
N THR A 226 -15.60 -25.39 24.19
CA THR A 226 -15.42 -26.83 24.45
C THR A 226 -16.66 -27.59 24.03
N ASP A 227 -16.44 -28.71 23.33
CA ASP A 227 -17.47 -29.64 22.88
C ASP A 227 -18.51 -29.11 21.88
N LEU A 228 -18.32 -27.91 21.32
CA LEU A 228 -19.17 -27.38 20.24
C LEU A 228 -18.67 -27.79 18.85
N THR A 229 -19.61 -28.23 18.01
CA THR A 229 -19.44 -28.44 16.56
C THR A 229 -19.22 -27.12 15.82
N GLU A 230 -18.67 -27.16 14.60
CA GLU A 230 -18.43 -25.95 13.81
C GLU A 230 -19.71 -25.14 13.54
N GLU A 231 -20.84 -25.82 13.32
CA GLU A 231 -22.14 -25.18 13.15
C GLU A 231 -22.59 -24.46 14.43
N GLU A 232 -22.37 -25.06 15.60
CA GLU A 232 -22.73 -24.46 16.88
C GLU A 232 -21.85 -23.26 17.22
N ILE A 233 -20.56 -23.33 16.89
CA ILE A 233 -19.64 -22.18 17.01
C ILE A 233 -20.10 -21.04 16.11
N SER A 234 -20.45 -21.32 14.85
CA SER A 234 -20.98 -20.33 13.92
C SER A 234 -22.29 -19.71 14.42
N LYS A 235 -23.21 -20.51 14.98
CA LYS A 235 -24.45 -20.04 15.61
C LYS A 235 -24.18 -19.15 16.83
N LYS A 236 -23.28 -19.57 17.74
CA LYS A 236 -22.88 -18.78 18.92
C LYS A 236 -22.23 -17.46 18.50
N PHE A 237 -21.41 -17.47 17.46
CA PHE A 237 -20.77 -16.27 16.93
C PHE A 237 -21.76 -15.31 16.27
N LYS A 238 -22.71 -15.80 15.45
CA LYS A 238 -23.83 -14.99 14.93
C LYS A 238 -24.60 -14.33 16.08
N LYS A 239 -24.88 -15.09 17.15
CA LYS A 239 -25.58 -14.57 18.35
C LYS A 239 -24.80 -13.44 19.05
N VAL A 240 -23.47 -13.46 19.04
CA VAL A 240 -22.63 -12.37 19.57
C VAL A 240 -22.81 -11.08 18.78
N PHE A 241 -22.90 -11.16 17.44
CA PHE A 241 -23.11 -9.96 16.61
C PHE A 241 -24.56 -9.45 16.64
N ASN A 242 -25.52 -10.26 17.09
CA ASN A 242 -26.89 -9.81 17.35
C ASN A 242 -26.99 -8.79 18.50
N GLN A 243 -25.89 -8.54 19.25
CA GLN A 243 -25.87 -7.44 20.23
C GLN A 243 -25.93 -6.07 19.56
N PHE A 244 -25.45 -5.93 18.32
CA PHE A 244 -25.35 -4.64 17.64
C PHE A 244 -26.68 -4.13 17.08
N TRP A 245 -27.56 -5.05 16.67
CA TRP A 245 -28.73 -4.72 15.86
C TRP A 245 -30.00 -5.39 16.36
N THR A 246 -31.13 -4.84 15.93
CA THR A 246 -32.48 -5.38 16.08
C THR A 246 -33.24 -5.14 14.78
N PHE A 247 -34.22 -5.99 14.48
CA PHE A 247 -35.11 -5.73 13.34
C PHE A 247 -36.12 -4.65 13.72
N ASN A 248 -36.38 -3.71 12.82
CA ASN A 248 -37.41 -2.70 13.00
C ASN A 248 -38.58 -3.02 12.07
N ASP A 249 -39.67 -3.53 12.64
CA ASP A 249 -40.86 -3.94 11.89
C ASP A 249 -41.46 -2.78 11.08
N TYR A 250 -41.47 -1.57 11.63
CA TYR A 250 -42.01 -0.38 10.97
C TYR A 250 -41.18 0.08 9.77
N LYS A 251 -39.86 -0.05 9.84
CA LYS A 251 -38.95 0.32 8.74
C LYS A 251 -38.64 -0.84 7.79
N GLY A 252 -39.11 -2.05 8.09
CA GLY A 252 -38.81 -3.27 7.31
C GLY A 252 -37.30 -3.55 7.17
N ARG A 253 -36.47 -3.03 8.09
CA ARG A 253 -35.01 -3.10 7.99
C ARG A 253 -34.33 -3.22 9.34
N MET A 254 -33.07 -3.62 9.29
CA MET A 254 -32.20 -3.80 10.45
C MET A 254 -31.74 -2.43 10.98
N VAL A 255 -31.82 -2.22 12.28
CA VAL A 255 -31.38 -0.99 12.95
C VAL A 255 -30.47 -1.30 14.14
N LEU A 256 -29.63 -0.36 14.54
CA LEU A 256 -28.78 -0.54 15.73
C LEU A 256 -29.62 -0.58 17.01
N LYS A 257 -29.18 -1.38 17.99
CA LYS A 257 -29.70 -1.29 19.36
C LYS A 257 -29.29 0.04 19.99
N ASP A 258 -30.05 0.51 20.97
CA ASP A 258 -29.93 1.86 21.53
C ASP A 258 -28.52 2.21 22.03
N PHE A 259 -27.85 1.29 22.74
CA PHE A 259 -26.47 1.48 23.18
C PHE A 259 -25.49 1.74 22.01
N HIS A 260 -25.76 1.18 20.84
CA HIS A 260 -24.89 1.28 19.67
C HIS A 260 -25.28 2.40 18.70
N LYS A 261 -26.46 3.03 18.84
CA LYS A 261 -26.86 4.17 18.00
C LYS A 261 -25.90 5.34 18.18
N SER A 262 -25.77 6.18 17.17
CA SER A 262 -24.87 7.33 17.17
C SER A 262 -25.49 8.58 17.81
N HIS A 263 -26.79 8.56 18.09
CA HIS A 263 -27.53 9.61 18.79
C HIS A 263 -28.17 9.07 20.08
N PHE A 264 -28.44 9.94 21.04
CA PHE A 264 -29.19 9.59 22.25
C PHE A 264 -30.67 9.29 21.95
N VAL A 265 -31.23 8.27 22.61
CA VAL A 265 -32.64 7.88 22.51
C VAL A 265 -33.43 8.46 23.68
N GLU A 266 -34.60 9.07 23.42
CA GLU A 266 -35.39 9.82 24.42
C GLU A 266 -36.27 8.96 25.34
N LYS A 267 -36.56 7.71 24.96
CA LYS A 267 -37.35 6.77 25.77
C LYS A 267 -36.45 5.69 26.33
N VAL A 268 -36.16 5.78 27.63
CA VAL A 268 -35.41 4.77 28.37
C VAL A 268 -36.37 3.62 28.67
N GLU A 269 -36.22 2.48 27.99
CA GLU A 269 -36.69 1.20 28.57
C GLU A 269 -35.86 0.94 29.84
N GLU A 270 -36.53 0.51 30.92
CA GLU A 270 -35.87 0.11 32.17
C GLU A 270 -34.78 -0.93 31.87
N GLY A 271 -33.51 -0.53 32.02
CA GLY A 271 -32.34 -1.37 31.74
C GLY A 271 -31.39 -0.88 30.64
N SER A 272 -31.71 0.21 29.92
CA SER A 272 -30.78 0.82 28.95
C SER A 272 -29.61 1.54 29.65
N MET A 273 -28.37 1.19 29.27
CA MET A 273 -27.13 1.62 29.95
C MET A 273 -26.67 3.06 29.67
N GLU A 274 -27.23 3.76 28.67
CA GLU A 274 -26.89 5.16 28.38
C GLU A 274 -28.10 6.07 28.65
N GLN A 275 -28.15 6.63 29.86
CA GLN A 275 -29.11 7.68 30.20
C GLN A 275 -28.70 9.01 29.54
N LYS A 276 -29.68 9.82 29.12
CA LYS A 276 -29.44 11.23 28.75
C LYS A 276 -28.64 11.90 29.88
N PRO A 277 -27.56 12.65 29.57
CA PRO A 277 -26.77 13.31 30.60
C PRO A 277 -27.62 14.29 31.44
N LYS A 278 -27.33 14.45 32.74
CA LYS A 278 -27.99 15.43 33.62
C LYS A 278 -27.75 16.88 33.13
N LYS A 279 -28.40 17.88 33.73
CA LYS A 279 -28.34 19.31 33.36
C LYS A 279 -26.91 19.92 33.28
N ASP A 280 -25.90 19.30 33.90
CA ASP A 280 -24.50 19.77 33.97
C ASP A 280 -23.59 19.28 32.82
N PHE A 281 -24.15 18.71 31.75
CA PHE A 281 -23.41 18.13 30.62
C PHE A 281 -23.65 18.94 29.33
N PHE A 282 -22.65 19.01 28.44
CA PHE A 282 -22.77 19.71 27.15
C PHE A 282 -23.96 19.18 26.37
N HIS A 283 -24.71 20.07 25.72
CA HIS A 283 -25.78 19.74 24.76
C HIS A 283 -25.20 19.11 23.47
N GLN A 284 -24.43 18.02 23.57
CA GLN A 284 -24.03 17.21 22.44
C GLN A 284 -25.06 16.10 22.22
N LYS A 285 -25.62 16.02 21.01
CA LYS A 285 -26.59 14.96 20.63
C LYS A 285 -25.93 13.61 20.29
N ILE A 286 -24.60 13.58 20.10
CA ILE A 286 -23.86 12.36 19.74
C ILE A 286 -23.68 11.43 20.95
N SER A 287 -24.01 10.15 20.78
CA SER A 287 -23.79 9.12 21.81
C SER A 287 -22.29 8.81 21.99
N ARG A 288 -21.89 8.09 23.05
CA ARG A 288 -20.48 7.72 23.27
C ARG A 288 -20.05 6.69 22.24
N SER A 289 -20.92 5.72 22.01
CA SER A 289 -20.82 4.79 20.89
C SER A 289 -20.63 5.50 19.55
N GLY A 290 -21.40 6.55 19.25
CA GLY A 290 -21.29 7.35 18.04
C GLY A 290 -19.96 8.09 17.94
N PHE A 291 -19.57 8.78 19.02
CA PHE A 291 -18.34 9.57 19.07
C PHE A 291 -17.08 8.70 18.93
N LEU A 292 -17.02 7.58 19.66
CA LEU A 292 -15.90 6.65 19.60
C LEU A 292 -15.78 5.98 18.23
N PHE A 293 -16.90 5.63 17.61
CA PHE A 293 -16.91 5.07 16.26
C PHE A 293 -16.48 6.10 15.20
N LEU A 294 -16.96 7.35 15.30
CA LEU A 294 -16.54 8.43 14.41
C LEU A 294 -15.02 8.67 14.50
N LEU A 295 -14.50 8.84 15.73
CA LEU A 295 -13.08 9.13 15.94
C LEU A 295 -12.20 7.97 15.46
N SER A 296 -12.64 6.72 15.62
CA SER A 296 -11.87 5.55 15.19
C SER A 296 -11.67 5.47 13.67
N LEU A 297 -12.52 6.12 12.85
CA LEU A 297 -12.35 6.17 11.39
C LEU A 297 -11.11 6.98 10.95
N PHE A 298 -10.64 7.92 11.79
CA PHE A 298 -9.61 8.90 11.44
C PHE A 298 -8.32 8.78 12.23
N VAL A 299 -8.27 7.91 13.23
CA VAL A 299 -7.05 7.58 13.97
C VAL A 299 -6.56 6.18 13.61
N ASP A 300 -5.27 5.94 13.78
CA ASP A 300 -4.70 4.62 13.59
C ASP A 300 -5.26 3.62 14.62
N ARG A 301 -5.11 2.34 14.31
CA ARG A 301 -5.66 1.27 15.16
C ARG A 301 -5.14 1.33 16.59
N LYS A 302 -3.86 1.69 16.79
CA LYS A 302 -3.24 1.78 18.12
C LYS A 302 -3.92 2.86 18.97
N ASN A 303 -4.12 4.05 18.41
CA ASN A 303 -4.81 5.12 19.14
C ASN A 303 -6.29 4.81 19.34
N ALA A 304 -6.98 4.22 18.36
CA ALA A 304 -8.37 3.78 18.52
C ALA A 304 -8.53 2.81 19.70
N GLU A 305 -7.67 1.79 19.77
CA GLU A 305 -7.65 0.81 20.87
C GLU A 305 -7.39 1.48 22.23
N PHE A 306 -6.46 2.44 22.28
CA PHE A 306 -6.18 3.19 23.51
C PHE A 306 -7.36 4.05 23.97
N ILE A 307 -8.07 4.71 23.05
CA ILE A 307 -9.28 5.49 23.38
C ILE A 307 -10.37 4.57 23.95
N LEU A 308 -10.59 3.41 23.32
CA LEU A 308 -11.57 2.41 23.79
C LEU A 308 -11.23 1.90 25.20
N ASP A 309 -9.96 1.64 25.50
CA ASP A 309 -9.52 1.16 26.83
C ASP A 309 -9.71 2.18 27.95
N ASN A 310 -9.68 3.47 27.61
CA ASN A 310 -9.89 4.56 28.56
C ASN A 310 -11.36 5.04 28.58
N SER A 311 -12.27 4.34 27.89
CA SER A 311 -13.71 4.66 27.81
C SER A 311 -14.57 3.63 28.55
N THR A 312 -15.56 4.11 29.31
CA THR A 312 -16.47 3.24 30.07
C THR A 312 -17.26 2.32 29.12
N ASN A 313 -17.38 1.03 29.47
CA ASN A 313 -18.02 -0.05 28.69
C ASN A 313 -17.28 -0.52 27.41
N PHE A 314 -16.16 0.11 27.02
CA PHE A 314 -15.37 -0.28 25.84
C PHE A 314 -14.01 -0.89 26.19
N LYS A 315 -13.68 -1.00 27.48
CA LYS A 315 -12.45 -1.60 27.99
C LYS A 315 -12.32 -3.07 27.56
N ALA A 316 -11.12 -3.45 27.11
CA ALA A 316 -10.83 -4.83 26.72
C ALA A 316 -11.12 -5.81 27.87
N SER A 317 -11.83 -6.88 27.55
CA SER A 317 -12.02 -8.03 28.44
C SER A 317 -11.93 -9.34 27.64
N PHE A 318 -11.85 -10.46 28.34
CA PHE A 318 -11.98 -11.80 27.76
C PHE A 318 -13.45 -12.17 27.48
N ASP A 319 -14.32 -11.19 27.24
CA ASP A 319 -15.72 -11.41 26.87
C ASP A 319 -15.85 -11.28 25.36
N LEU A 320 -16.41 -12.31 24.73
CA LEU A 320 -16.61 -12.39 23.29
C LEU A 320 -17.48 -11.25 22.74
N GLN A 321 -18.43 -10.74 23.55
CA GLN A 321 -19.26 -9.60 23.17
C GLN A 321 -18.46 -8.30 23.07
N LYS A 322 -17.58 -8.03 24.05
CA LYS A 322 -16.69 -6.86 24.03
C LYS A 322 -15.60 -6.98 22.97
N LEU A 323 -15.14 -8.20 22.69
CA LEU A 323 -14.23 -8.49 21.59
C LEU A 323 -14.84 -8.13 20.23
N ALA A 324 -16.08 -8.58 19.98
CA ALA A 324 -16.81 -8.23 18.77
C ALA A 324 -17.01 -6.71 18.64
N THR A 325 -17.29 -6.02 19.75
CA THR A 325 -17.38 -4.55 19.78
C THR A 325 -16.07 -3.92 19.35
N ARG A 326 -14.94 -4.40 19.87
CA ARG A 326 -13.63 -3.88 19.49
C ARG A 326 -13.30 -4.14 18.03
N TRP A 327 -13.64 -5.31 17.49
CA TRP A 327 -13.46 -5.60 16.07
C TRP A 327 -14.24 -4.63 15.18
N VAL A 328 -15.51 -4.39 15.50
CA VAL A 328 -16.35 -3.46 14.73
C VAL A 328 -15.78 -2.05 14.77
N TYR A 329 -15.38 -1.57 15.94
CA TYR A 329 -14.92 -0.18 16.12
C TYR A 329 -13.51 0.06 15.56
N THR A 330 -12.69 -0.97 15.39
CA THR A 330 -11.30 -0.85 14.88
C THR A 330 -11.13 -1.32 13.43
N TYR A 331 -12.20 -1.80 12.79
CA TYR A 331 -12.13 -2.39 11.45
C TYR A 331 -11.76 -1.37 10.36
N ASN A 332 -12.34 -0.17 10.44
CA ASN A 332 -12.18 0.89 9.45
C ASN A 332 -11.20 1.99 9.86
N CYS A 333 -10.30 1.72 10.80
CA CYS A 333 -9.30 2.69 11.24
C CYS A 333 -8.41 3.18 10.08
N TYR A 334 -7.91 4.39 10.26
CA TYR A 334 -6.90 4.98 9.38
C TYR A 334 -5.67 4.05 9.26
N ARG A 335 -5.16 3.89 8.03
CA ARG A 335 -4.09 2.93 7.72
C ARG A 335 -2.67 3.51 7.74
N GLY A 336 -2.51 4.80 8.06
CA GLY A 336 -1.22 5.48 7.96
C GLY A 336 -0.91 5.93 6.54
N LEU A 337 0.05 6.85 6.40
CA LEU A 337 0.64 7.14 5.10
C LEU A 337 1.35 5.89 4.61
N LYS A 338 1.17 5.55 3.32
CA LYS A 338 1.99 4.51 2.72
C LYS A 338 3.44 4.99 2.78
N ASN A 339 4.30 4.23 3.45
CA ASN A 339 5.73 4.54 3.51
C ASN A 339 6.22 4.88 2.10
N THR A 340 6.72 6.10 1.94
CA THR A 340 7.52 6.52 0.79
C THR A 340 8.73 5.58 0.66
N ILE A 341 9.35 5.57 -0.51
CA ILE A 341 10.34 4.57 -0.96
C ILE A 341 11.66 4.68 -0.19
N ASN A 342 11.66 4.58 1.14
CA ASN A 342 12.85 4.54 1.96
C ASN A 342 13.03 3.13 2.52
N THR A 343 13.57 2.23 1.70
CA THR A 343 14.31 1.07 2.23
C THR A 343 15.65 1.56 2.75
N THR A 344 15.63 2.31 3.85
CA THR A 344 16.80 2.92 4.51
C THR A 344 17.89 1.89 4.87
N PHE A 345 17.54 0.60 4.91
CA PHE A 345 18.40 -0.52 5.28
C PHE A 345 18.32 -1.65 4.22
N PRO A 346 18.98 -1.48 3.04
CA PRO A 346 18.79 -2.38 1.90
C PRO A 346 19.31 -3.81 2.16
N LYS A 347 20.50 -3.95 2.76
CA LYS A 347 21.13 -5.26 3.04
C LYS A 347 20.36 -6.08 4.07
N GLU A 348 19.88 -5.45 5.14
CA GLU A 348 19.10 -6.12 6.20
C GLU A 348 17.72 -6.53 5.70
N THR A 349 17.09 -5.67 4.90
CA THR A 349 15.82 -5.97 4.23
C THR A 349 16.01 -7.17 3.30
N LEU A 350 17.12 -7.22 2.55
CA LEU A 350 17.46 -8.35 1.69
C LEU A 350 17.66 -9.63 2.51
N LEU A 351 18.44 -9.58 3.59
CA LEU A 351 18.66 -10.71 4.49
C LEU A 351 17.34 -11.25 5.05
N SER A 352 16.48 -10.37 5.58
CA SER A 352 15.17 -10.77 6.11
C SER A 352 14.27 -11.39 5.05
N LYS A 353 14.25 -10.83 3.84
CA LYS A 353 13.49 -11.42 2.72
C LYS A 353 13.98 -12.81 2.37
N MET A 354 15.30 -13.02 2.29
CA MET A 354 15.87 -14.35 1.99
C MET A 354 15.57 -15.36 3.10
N VAL A 355 15.71 -14.98 4.37
CA VAL A 355 15.39 -15.85 5.52
C VAL A 355 13.90 -16.21 5.53
N ASP A 356 13.00 -15.24 5.29
CA ASP A 356 11.55 -15.50 5.25
C ASP A 356 11.21 -16.42 4.08
N TYR A 357 11.83 -16.20 2.92
CA TYR A 357 11.63 -17.01 1.72
C TYR A 357 12.05 -18.48 1.94
N LEU A 358 13.22 -18.73 2.55
CA LEU A 358 13.72 -20.07 2.87
C LEU A 358 12.86 -20.81 3.91
N SER A 359 12.15 -20.08 4.76
CA SER A 359 11.24 -20.64 5.77
C SER A 359 9.83 -21.00 5.24
N LYS A 360 9.55 -20.76 3.96
CA LYS A 360 8.27 -21.08 3.31
C LYS A 360 8.43 -22.24 2.35
N VAL A 361 7.42 -23.11 2.30
CA VAL A 361 7.37 -24.23 1.35
C VAL A 361 7.18 -23.71 -0.08
N PRO A 362 7.95 -24.20 -1.08
CA PRO A 362 7.73 -23.86 -2.49
C PRO A 362 6.35 -24.30 -2.99
N ASP A 363 5.75 -23.56 -3.92
CA ASP A 363 4.46 -23.97 -4.51
C ASP A 363 4.63 -25.28 -5.30
N GLU A 364 5.80 -25.48 -5.93
CA GLU A 364 6.16 -26.72 -6.63
C GLU A 364 6.15 -27.96 -5.72
N VAL A 365 6.33 -27.77 -4.41
CA VAL A 365 6.21 -28.82 -3.39
C VAL A 365 4.78 -28.88 -2.88
N TYR A 366 4.23 -27.73 -2.47
CA TYR A 366 2.92 -27.62 -1.81
C TYR A 366 1.78 -28.22 -2.61
N GLN A 367 1.73 -28.00 -3.93
CA GLN A 367 0.66 -28.49 -4.81
C GLN A 367 0.65 -30.03 -4.95
N LEU A 368 1.75 -30.70 -4.61
CA LEU A 368 1.88 -32.16 -4.68
C LEU A 368 1.58 -32.86 -3.36
N LEU A 369 1.35 -32.09 -2.29
CA LEU A 369 1.04 -32.62 -0.97
C LEU A 369 -0.45 -32.97 -0.87
N SER A 370 -0.78 -33.97 -0.06
CA SER A 370 -2.18 -34.27 0.29
C SER A 370 -2.82 -33.09 1.03
N ILE A 371 -4.16 -33.02 1.06
CA ILE A 371 -4.89 -31.95 1.76
C ILE A 371 -4.46 -31.88 3.24
N GLU A 372 -4.33 -33.03 3.91
CA GLU A 372 -3.86 -33.13 5.30
C GLU A 372 -2.44 -32.57 5.49
N GLN A 373 -1.53 -32.83 4.53
CA GLN A 373 -0.17 -32.29 4.57
C GLN A 373 -0.14 -30.79 4.25
N GLN A 374 -1.00 -30.31 3.36
CA GLN A 374 -1.13 -28.88 3.05
C GLN A 374 -1.59 -28.08 4.28
N GLU A 375 -2.51 -28.63 5.07
CA GLU A 375 -2.98 -28.04 6.33
C GLU A 375 -1.86 -27.87 7.37
N MET A 376 -0.76 -28.64 7.29
CA MET A 376 0.40 -28.47 8.18
C MET A 376 1.12 -27.14 7.99
N PHE A 377 0.98 -26.49 6.82
CA PHE A 377 1.56 -25.17 6.52
C PHE A 377 0.60 -24.02 6.81
N LEU A 378 -0.62 -24.33 7.25
CA LEU A 378 -1.57 -23.32 7.66
C LEU A 378 -1.24 -22.84 9.06
N GLU A 379 -0.92 -21.56 9.17
CA GLU A 379 -0.40 -21.01 10.41
C GLU A 379 -0.98 -19.63 10.71
N ASP A 380 -0.92 -19.24 11.98
CA ASP A 380 -1.33 -17.91 12.39
C ASP A 380 -0.15 -16.95 12.29
N MET A 381 -0.23 -15.96 11.40
CA MET A 381 0.79 -14.91 11.25
C MET A 381 1.07 -14.22 12.59
N ASN A 382 0.02 -14.09 13.42
CA ASN A 382 0.16 -13.46 14.73
C ASN A 382 0.93 -14.34 15.72
N GLU A 383 1.05 -15.66 15.51
CA GLU A 383 1.92 -16.52 16.34
C GLU A 383 3.39 -16.14 16.20
N TYR A 384 3.84 -15.78 14.99
CA TYR A 384 5.20 -15.30 14.74
C TYR A 384 5.47 -13.92 15.31
N MET A 385 4.44 -13.06 15.29
CA MET A 385 4.50 -11.72 15.88
C MET A 385 4.39 -11.76 17.42
N ARG A 386 3.70 -12.76 18.00
CA ARG A 386 3.43 -12.90 19.45
C ARG A 386 4.63 -13.30 20.31
N ASP A 387 5.66 -13.93 19.77
CA ASP A 387 6.79 -14.45 20.56
C ASP A 387 7.68 -13.36 21.22
N ASN A 388 7.30 -12.08 21.22
CA ASN A 388 8.01 -11.00 21.93
C ASN A 388 7.34 -10.74 23.28
N GLU A 389 8.11 -10.67 24.37
CA GLU A 389 7.56 -10.32 25.70
C GLU A 389 6.85 -8.94 25.69
N GLU A 390 7.27 -8.00 24.82
CA GLU A 390 6.58 -6.73 24.58
C GLU A 390 5.27 -6.87 23.77
N ASN A 391 5.11 -7.93 22.97
CA ASN A 391 3.86 -8.24 22.24
C ASN A 391 2.91 -9.17 23.02
N ASN A 392 3.26 -9.52 24.27
CA ASN A 392 2.27 -9.89 25.28
C ASN A 392 1.44 -8.67 25.73
N ASP A 393 1.61 -7.51 25.07
CA ASP A 393 0.73 -6.37 25.16
C ASP A 393 -0.73 -6.79 24.93
N SER A 394 -1.61 -6.24 25.77
CA SER A 394 -3.07 -6.39 25.76
C SER A 394 -3.77 -5.96 24.45
N SER A 395 -3.00 -5.59 23.42
CA SER A 395 -3.47 -5.18 22.10
C SER A 395 -4.19 -6.32 21.36
N GLU A 396 -5.25 -5.98 20.63
CA GLU A 396 -6.17 -6.93 19.99
C GLU A 396 -5.50 -7.75 18.87
N ALA A 397 -4.42 -7.24 18.27
CA ALA A 397 -3.64 -7.95 17.25
C ALA A 397 -3.02 -9.26 17.76
N SER A 398 -2.71 -9.35 19.08
CA SER A 398 -2.28 -10.59 19.73
C SER A 398 -3.43 -11.59 19.94
N LYS A 399 -4.69 -11.13 19.87
CA LYS A 399 -5.93 -11.89 20.15
C LYS A 399 -6.72 -12.27 18.89
N VAL A 400 -6.18 -12.04 17.71
CA VAL A 400 -6.84 -12.37 16.44
C VAL A 400 -6.01 -13.43 15.71
N VAL A 401 -6.64 -14.43 15.12
CA VAL A 401 -5.95 -15.31 14.16
C VAL A 401 -5.89 -14.60 12.82
N HIS A 402 -4.67 -14.46 12.31
CA HIS A 402 -4.46 -14.12 10.92
C HIS A 402 -3.91 -15.36 10.21
N PRO A 403 -4.78 -16.26 9.74
CA PRO A 403 -4.32 -17.46 9.09
C PRO A 403 -3.57 -17.10 7.80
N VAL A 404 -2.45 -17.76 7.59
CA VAL A 404 -1.55 -17.61 6.46
C VAL A 404 -1.00 -18.98 6.15
N ILE A 405 -1.06 -19.35 4.87
CA ILE A 405 -0.36 -20.51 4.38
C ILE A 405 1.11 -20.11 4.24
N ARG A 406 2.02 -20.77 4.96
CA ARG A 406 3.47 -20.52 4.90
C ARG A 406 4.10 -21.08 3.63
N LYS A 407 3.56 -20.70 2.47
CA LYS A 407 4.04 -21.07 1.13
C LYS A 407 4.56 -19.89 0.33
N ARG A 408 5.38 -20.19 -0.68
CA ARG A 408 5.86 -19.23 -1.68
C ARG A 408 4.79 -19.07 -2.75
N TYR A 409 4.33 -17.84 -3.00
CA TYR A 409 3.33 -17.56 -4.05
C TYR A 409 3.96 -17.26 -5.41
N SER A 410 5.22 -16.84 -5.41
CA SER A 410 6.01 -16.53 -6.60
C SER A 410 7.46 -16.96 -6.40
N ASN A 411 8.15 -17.23 -7.50
CA ASN A 411 9.60 -17.50 -7.47
C ASN A 411 10.36 -16.18 -7.44
N GLU A 412 10.80 -15.75 -6.25
CA GLU A 412 11.52 -14.49 -6.03
C GLU A 412 13.05 -14.66 -6.10
N PHE A 413 13.55 -15.88 -6.36
CA PHE A 413 14.99 -16.17 -6.38
C PHE A 413 15.76 -15.20 -7.28
N ASN A 414 15.28 -14.97 -8.50
CA ASN A 414 15.96 -14.09 -9.47
C ASN A 414 16.09 -12.66 -8.92
N TYR A 415 15.03 -12.14 -8.29
CA TYR A 415 15.04 -10.82 -7.70
C TYR A 415 16.03 -10.74 -6.53
N LEU A 416 16.01 -11.74 -5.64
CA LEU A 416 16.92 -11.82 -4.49
C LEU A 416 18.39 -11.97 -4.91
N ALA A 417 18.66 -12.77 -5.94
CA ALA A 417 19.99 -12.97 -6.51
C ALA A 417 20.52 -11.69 -7.17
N LEU A 418 19.72 -11.00 -7.98
CA LEU A 418 20.09 -9.71 -8.55
C LEU A 418 20.34 -8.66 -7.47
N SER A 419 19.47 -8.60 -6.45
CA SER A 419 19.66 -7.71 -5.31
C SER A 419 20.91 -8.02 -4.50
N PHE A 420 21.29 -9.29 -4.37
CA PHE A 420 22.55 -9.68 -3.75
C PHE A 420 23.75 -9.24 -4.60
N ILE A 421 23.68 -9.42 -5.92
CA ILE A 421 24.74 -8.97 -6.82
C ILE A 421 24.90 -7.44 -6.74
N ASP A 422 23.80 -6.68 -6.77
CA ASP A 422 23.84 -5.21 -6.71
C ASP A 422 24.29 -4.65 -5.36
N GLN A 423 23.86 -5.24 -4.23
CA GLN A 423 24.10 -4.69 -2.90
C GLN A 423 25.36 -5.24 -2.22
N TYR A 424 25.72 -6.49 -2.49
CA TYR A 424 26.85 -7.18 -1.87
C TYR A 424 28.03 -7.37 -2.82
N ILE A 425 27.85 -8.00 -3.98
CA ILE A 425 28.96 -8.25 -4.92
C ILE A 425 29.46 -6.95 -5.56
N GLN A 426 28.54 -6.02 -5.85
CA GLN A 426 28.81 -4.68 -6.37
C GLN A 426 29.69 -4.66 -7.63
N LEU A 427 29.15 -5.19 -8.72
CA LEU A 427 29.82 -5.13 -10.03
C LEU A 427 30.15 -3.66 -10.40
N PRO A 428 31.41 -3.32 -10.74
CA PRO A 428 31.83 -1.94 -10.91
C PRO A 428 31.25 -1.26 -12.16
N ASN A 429 31.29 -1.89 -13.32
CA ASN A 429 30.89 -1.31 -14.61
C ASN A 429 29.55 -1.83 -15.15
N LEU A 430 29.12 -3.01 -14.74
CA LEU A 430 27.89 -3.64 -15.20
C LEU A 430 26.70 -3.13 -14.38
N ARG A 431 25.62 -2.78 -15.06
CA ARG A 431 24.33 -2.42 -14.47
C ARG A 431 23.20 -3.22 -15.07
N PHE A 432 22.21 -3.54 -14.25
CA PHE A 432 21.01 -4.23 -14.69
C PHE A 432 19.93 -3.23 -15.11
N ALA A 433 19.07 -3.64 -16.03
CA ALA A 433 17.91 -2.86 -16.43
C ALA A 433 16.94 -2.71 -15.24
N ILE A 434 16.63 -1.47 -14.89
CA ILE A 434 15.67 -1.08 -13.86
C ILE A 434 14.53 -0.33 -14.54
N ASN A 435 13.29 -0.71 -14.21
CA ASN A 435 12.13 0.12 -14.49
C ASN A 435 12.06 1.18 -13.40
N LEU A 436 12.37 2.44 -13.72
CA LEU A 436 12.42 3.57 -12.78
C LEU A 436 11.01 4.01 -12.36
N GLY A 437 10.04 3.86 -13.26
CA GLY A 437 8.66 4.28 -13.06
C GLY A 437 8.06 4.81 -14.35
N THR A 438 6.92 5.47 -14.23
CA THR A 438 6.16 5.95 -15.36
C THR A 438 6.24 7.47 -15.42
N TYR A 439 6.63 8.01 -16.58
CA TYR A 439 6.64 9.44 -16.85
C TYR A 439 5.39 9.85 -17.62
N VAL A 440 4.73 10.92 -17.19
CA VAL A 440 3.61 11.55 -17.86
C VAL A 440 4.15 12.61 -18.81
N HIS A 441 3.94 12.41 -20.10
CA HIS A 441 4.35 13.32 -21.17
C HIS A 441 3.32 14.38 -21.51
N ASN A 442 2.05 14.13 -21.18
CA ASN A 442 0.95 15.05 -21.45
C ASN A 442 -0.27 14.63 -20.65
N LYS A 443 -1.01 15.59 -20.11
CA LYS A 443 -2.33 15.44 -19.51
C LYS A 443 -3.27 16.49 -20.10
N GLU A 444 -4.32 16.05 -20.78
CA GLU A 444 -5.33 16.93 -21.40
C GLU A 444 -6.74 16.43 -21.06
N GLU A 445 -7.66 17.35 -20.78
CA GLU A 445 -9.08 17.05 -20.72
C GLU A 445 -9.62 16.80 -22.14
N LYS A 446 -10.32 15.68 -22.33
CA LYS A 446 -11.01 15.33 -23.56
C LYS A 446 -12.46 14.98 -23.29
N ILE A 447 -13.35 15.58 -24.07
CA ILE A 447 -14.76 15.24 -24.04
C ILE A 447 -14.98 13.97 -24.85
N VAL A 448 -15.64 12.98 -24.23
CA VAL A 448 -16.07 11.73 -24.85
C VAL A 448 -17.60 11.75 -24.97
N GLY A 449 -18.12 11.56 -26.19
CA GLY A 449 -19.56 11.61 -26.50
C GLY A 449 -20.05 12.96 -27.06
N LYS A 450 -21.35 13.06 -27.38
CA LYS A 450 -22.03 14.30 -27.82
C LYS A 450 -23.29 14.56 -26.98
N GLY A 451 -23.53 15.81 -26.59
CA GLY A 451 -24.76 16.24 -25.90
C GLY A 451 -24.76 16.03 -24.38
N LYS A 452 -25.94 15.81 -23.77
CA LYS A 452 -26.15 15.66 -22.30
C LYS A 452 -25.47 14.43 -21.67
N THR A 453 -24.88 13.53 -22.48
CA THR A 453 -24.12 12.36 -22.03
C THR A 453 -22.61 12.53 -22.16
N SER A 454 -22.15 13.71 -22.58
CA SER A 454 -20.72 14.01 -22.70
C SER A 454 -20.02 13.89 -21.34
N SER A 455 -18.93 13.13 -21.30
CA SER A 455 -18.11 12.95 -20.10
C SER A 455 -16.70 13.46 -20.37
N THR A 456 -16.05 14.05 -19.37
CA THR A 456 -14.68 14.54 -19.48
C THR A 456 -13.71 13.46 -18.99
N SER A 457 -12.83 13.01 -19.87
CA SER A 457 -11.72 12.11 -19.55
C SER A 457 -10.42 12.91 -19.52
N ASN A 458 -9.59 12.67 -18.50
CA ASN A 458 -8.21 13.13 -18.49
C ASN A 458 -7.35 12.16 -19.31
N ARG A 459 -7.08 12.50 -20.56
CA ARG A 459 -6.13 11.75 -21.38
C ARG A 459 -4.73 11.97 -20.82
N VAL A 460 -4.13 10.90 -20.30
CA VAL A 460 -2.74 10.91 -19.84
C VAL A 460 -1.87 10.09 -20.81
N ILE A 461 -0.83 10.71 -21.36
CA ILE A 461 0.18 10.01 -22.17
C ILE A 461 1.31 9.62 -21.23
N LYS A 462 1.54 8.31 -21.09
CA LYS A 462 2.51 7.72 -20.16
C LYS A 462 3.58 6.94 -20.89
N GLU A 463 4.80 6.95 -20.36
CA GLU A 463 5.90 6.09 -20.80
C GLU A 463 6.57 5.44 -19.59
N ASP A 464 6.75 4.12 -19.62
CA ASP A 464 7.57 3.43 -18.62
C ASP A 464 9.04 3.62 -18.92
N ILE A 465 9.76 4.27 -18.01
CA ILE A 465 11.15 4.63 -18.21
C ILE A 465 12.06 3.54 -17.64
N ARG A 466 12.92 3.02 -18.51
CA ARG A 466 13.96 2.06 -18.16
C ARG A 466 15.32 2.71 -18.15
N ILE A 467 16.06 2.47 -17.08
CA ILE A 467 17.43 2.93 -16.89
C ILE A 467 18.33 1.73 -16.55
N TYR A 468 19.64 1.96 -16.54
CA TYR A 468 20.63 1.03 -16.03
C TYR A 468 21.37 1.72 -14.90
N ALA A 469 21.17 1.20 -13.69
CA ALA A 469 21.75 1.69 -12.45
C ALA A 469 21.78 0.54 -11.44
N ARG A 470 22.29 0.76 -10.23
CA ARG A 470 21.99 -0.16 -9.12
C ARG A 470 20.60 0.15 -8.60
N LEU A 471 19.89 -0.87 -8.10
CA LEU A 471 18.49 -0.68 -7.70
C LEU A 471 18.31 0.39 -6.61
N HIS A 472 19.23 0.45 -5.63
CA HIS A 472 19.17 1.45 -4.56
C HIS A 472 19.45 2.87 -5.08
N GLU A 473 20.44 3.04 -5.98
CA GLU A 473 20.74 4.33 -6.62
C GLU A 473 19.53 4.87 -7.39
N ALA A 474 18.81 4.00 -8.11
CA ALA A 474 17.58 4.37 -8.81
C ALA A 474 16.44 4.79 -7.87
N ILE A 475 16.34 4.13 -6.71
CA ILE A 475 15.38 4.48 -5.65
C ILE A 475 15.72 5.86 -5.08
N ASP A 476 16.98 6.07 -4.69
CA ASP A 476 17.45 7.32 -4.10
C ASP A 476 17.34 8.48 -5.08
N PHE A 477 17.69 8.27 -6.35
CA PHE A 477 17.48 9.24 -7.42
C PHE A 477 16.02 9.67 -7.52
N LYS A 478 15.09 8.70 -7.59
CA LYS A 478 13.66 9.00 -7.68
C LYS A 478 13.17 9.74 -6.44
N ASN A 479 13.66 9.38 -5.25
CA ASN A 479 13.33 10.06 -4.00
C ASN A 479 13.81 11.51 -4.01
N ILE A 480 15.07 11.75 -4.38
CA ILE A 480 15.65 13.10 -4.46
C ILE A 480 14.88 13.96 -5.45
N PHE A 481 14.50 13.40 -6.60
CA PHE A 481 13.68 14.09 -7.59
C PHE A 481 12.37 14.62 -6.97
N PHE A 482 11.59 13.76 -6.29
CA PHE A 482 10.33 14.15 -5.66
C PHE A 482 10.49 15.01 -4.39
N LEU A 483 11.69 15.05 -3.79
CA LEU A 483 12.00 15.97 -2.69
C LEU A 483 12.37 17.37 -3.18
N LYS A 484 13.01 17.48 -4.35
CA LYS A 484 13.44 18.76 -4.95
C LYS A 484 12.33 19.44 -5.74
N GLU A 485 11.47 18.70 -6.42
CA GLU A 485 10.28 19.27 -7.07
C GLU A 485 9.25 19.67 -6.01
N ASN A 486 9.29 20.95 -5.59
CA ASN A 486 8.04 21.64 -5.28
C ASN A 486 7.28 21.73 -6.61
N PHE A 487 6.16 21.05 -6.75
CA PHE A 487 5.36 21.04 -7.98
C PHE A 487 4.95 22.48 -8.36
N SER A 488 5.79 23.17 -9.13
CA SER A 488 5.49 24.51 -9.64
C SER A 488 4.25 24.41 -10.54
N GLU A 489 3.34 25.37 -10.41
CA GLU A 489 2.06 25.40 -11.13
C GLU A 489 2.18 25.30 -12.67
N ASP A 490 3.38 25.57 -13.21
CA ASP A 490 3.69 25.59 -14.64
C ASP A 490 3.88 24.20 -15.27
N ASN A 491 4.12 23.13 -14.48
CA ASN A 491 4.38 21.77 -14.99
C ASN A 491 3.13 20.85 -15.00
N LYS A 492 1.91 21.40 -15.02
CA LYS A 492 0.64 20.63 -14.94
C LYS A 492 0.45 19.58 -16.07
N GLY A 493 1.22 19.65 -17.15
CA GLY A 493 1.15 18.72 -18.29
C GLY A 493 2.14 17.54 -18.27
N CYS A 494 3.33 17.70 -17.69
CA CYS A 494 4.40 16.68 -17.71
C CYS A 494 5.00 16.47 -16.32
N HIS A 495 5.08 15.24 -15.83
CA HIS A 495 5.63 14.94 -14.50
C HIS A 495 5.96 13.45 -14.36
N TRP A 496 6.77 13.09 -13.36
CA TRP A 496 6.98 11.70 -12.97
C TRP A 496 5.86 11.18 -12.06
N GLU A 497 5.41 9.94 -12.26
CA GLU A 497 4.59 9.26 -11.27
C GLU A 497 5.48 8.68 -10.16
N GLU A 498 5.15 8.99 -8.91
CA GLU A 498 5.85 8.50 -7.72
C GLU A 498 5.85 6.95 -7.65
N PHE A 499 4.73 6.35 -8.05
CA PHE A 499 4.56 4.90 -8.15
C PHE A 499 4.39 4.46 -9.61
N PRO A 500 4.88 3.27 -10.01
CA PRO A 500 5.48 2.22 -9.18
C PRO A 500 6.92 2.54 -8.74
N ASN A 501 7.36 1.88 -7.67
CA ASN A 501 8.74 2.00 -7.19
C ASN A 501 9.71 1.36 -8.19
N PRO A 502 10.97 1.83 -8.23
CA PRO A 502 11.98 1.22 -9.07
C PRO A 502 12.12 -0.29 -8.79
N HIS A 503 12.24 -1.09 -9.84
CA HIS A 503 12.41 -2.54 -9.75
C HIS A 503 13.15 -3.11 -10.97
N TYR A 504 13.78 -4.28 -10.82
CA TYR A 504 14.46 -4.94 -11.94
C TYR A 504 13.49 -5.26 -13.08
N ALA A 505 13.87 -4.86 -14.30
CA ALA A 505 13.09 -5.08 -15.51
C ALA A 505 13.28 -6.51 -16.06
N ILE A 506 12.94 -7.52 -15.25
CA ILE A 506 13.00 -8.93 -15.65
C ILE A 506 11.83 -9.23 -16.58
N LYS A 507 12.11 -9.74 -17.78
CA LYS A 507 11.08 -10.18 -18.74
C LYS A 507 11.44 -11.54 -19.31
N ASP A 508 10.49 -12.47 -19.28
CA ASP A 508 10.65 -13.84 -19.79
C ASP A 508 11.91 -14.55 -19.23
N ASN A 509 12.21 -14.31 -17.95
CA ASN A 509 13.39 -14.84 -17.25
C ASN A 509 14.75 -14.38 -17.84
N ASN A 510 14.77 -13.18 -18.42
CA ASN A 510 15.97 -12.47 -18.86
C ASN A 510 15.99 -11.06 -18.29
N ILE A 511 17.19 -10.49 -18.15
CA ILE A 511 17.41 -9.12 -17.72
C ILE A 511 18.38 -8.42 -18.65
N GLY A 512 18.09 -7.18 -19.01
CA GLY A 512 19.01 -6.36 -19.81
C GLY A 512 20.23 -5.96 -18.98
N ILE A 513 21.41 -5.99 -19.59
CA ILE A 513 22.65 -5.53 -18.98
C ILE A 513 23.29 -4.40 -19.80
N TYR A 514 23.93 -3.47 -19.09
CA TYR A 514 24.63 -2.33 -19.67
C TYR A 514 26.01 -2.15 -19.00
N PHE A 515 27.04 -1.82 -19.78
CA PHE A 515 28.37 -1.51 -19.29
C PHE A 515 28.60 -0.01 -19.38
N ILE A 516 28.93 0.63 -18.26
CA ILE A 516 29.10 2.09 -18.16
C ILE A 516 30.34 2.58 -18.93
N ASN A 517 31.42 1.79 -18.94
CA ASN A 517 32.68 2.17 -19.57
C ASN A 517 32.71 1.69 -21.05
N LYS A 518 32.60 2.64 -21.98
CA LYS A 518 32.29 2.41 -23.41
C LYS A 518 33.46 1.85 -24.24
N ASP A 519 34.70 2.02 -23.80
CA ASP A 519 35.90 1.69 -24.60
C ASP A 519 36.02 0.20 -24.97
N VAL A 520 35.25 -0.69 -24.33
CA VAL A 520 35.34 -2.14 -24.53
C VAL A 520 34.32 -2.71 -25.52
N ILE A 521 33.37 -1.92 -26.02
CA ILE A 521 32.37 -2.34 -27.02
C ILE A 521 32.42 -1.37 -28.20
N GLN A 522 33.33 -1.61 -29.16
CA GLN A 522 33.49 -0.78 -30.36
C GLN A 522 32.19 -0.69 -31.22
N ASN A 523 31.74 0.55 -31.43
CA ASN A 523 31.21 1.19 -32.66
C ASN A 523 29.95 0.74 -33.41
N ASN A 524 29.18 -0.28 -33.03
CA ASN A 524 28.03 -0.71 -33.89
C ASN A 524 26.61 -0.38 -33.39
N LEU A 525 26.44 0.50 -32.40
CA LEU A 525 25.12 0.97 -31.98
C LEU A 525 24.99 2.49 -32.21
N GLU A 526 24.90 2.90 -33.48
CA GLU A 526 24.44 4.24 -33.82
C GLU A 526 23.07 4.51 -33.19
N GLU A 527 22.96 5.62 -32.48
CA GLU A 527 21.71 6.16 -31.96
C GLU A 527 20.79 6.51 -33.12
N ARG A 528 19.85 5.62 -33.48
CA ARG A 528 18.72 6.03 -34.33
C ARG A 528 17.87 7.04 -33.57
N SER A 529 18.12 8.31 -33.82
CA SER A 529 17.25 9.43 -33.55
C SER A 529 16.01 9.34 -34.44
N ASN A 530 14.96 8.69 -33.94
CA ASN A 530 13.61 8.89 -34.46
C ASN A 530 12.67 9.06 -33.26
N GLY A 531 12.68 10.29 -32.74
CA GLY A 531 11.88 10.74 -31.61
C GLY A 531 12.48 11.95 -30.87
N GLU A 532 13.14 12.87 -31.58
CA GLU A 532 14.07 13.86 -31.01
C GLU A 532 13.44 14.89 -30.06
N LYS A 533 12.14 15.16 -30.11
CA LYS A 533 11.55 16.28 -29.33
C LYS A 533 10.93 15.91 -27.99
N LYS A 534 10.80 14.63 -27.62
CA LYS A 534 10.19 14.20 -26.33
C LYS A 534 11.08 13.39 -25.41
N LYS A 535 12.19 12.84 -25.92
CA LYS A 535 13.20 12.13 -25.11
C LYS A 535 14.26 13.05 -24.51
N ALA A 536 14.45 14.23 -25.10
CA ALA A 536 15.41 15.24 -24.63
C ALA A 536 15.12 15.68 -23.18
N SER A 537 13.86 15.92 -22.81
CA SER A 537 13.49 16.37 -21.46
C SER A 537 13.71 15.32 -20.35
N ILE A 538 13.50 14.03 -20.64
CA ILE A 538 13.76 12.95 -19.67
C ILE A 538 15.27 12.76 -19.48
N ILE A 539 16.04 12.88 -20.57
CA ILE A 539 17.50 12.81 -20.52
C ILE A 539 18.05 14.02 -19.77
N GLU A 540 17.55 15.24 -20.03
CA GLU A 540 17.90 16.47 -19.31
C GLU A 540 17.69 16.32 -17.80
N ILE A 541 16.53 15.83 -17.34
CA ILE A 541 16.26 15.54 -15.91
C ILE A 541 17.25 14.50 -15.33
N LEU A 542 17.60 13.47 -16.11
CA LEU A 542 18.56 12.43 -15.70
C LEU A 542 20.03 12.93 -15.74
N THR A 543 20.36 13.93 -16.56
CA THR A 543 21.71 14.49 -16.73
C THR A 543 21.98 15.69 -15.83
N GLU A 544 20.97 16.47 -15.46
CA GLU A 544 21.08 17.61 -14.52
C GLU A 544 21.48 17.18 -13.10
N THR A 545 21.42 15.88 -12.80
CA THR A 545 21.72 15.32 -11.47
C THR A 545 23.15 14.82 -11.30
N GLU A 546 24.07 15.10 -12.23
CA GLU A 546 25.51 14.78 -12.11
C GLU A 546 25.84 13.29 -11.80
N SER A 547 24.94 12.35 -12.07
CA SER A 547 25.16 10.94 -11.72
C SER A 547 25.73 10.14 -12.90
N ASP A 548 27.06 10.09 -13.02
CA ASP A 548 27.77 9.27 -14.04
C ASP A 548 27.38 7.78 -14.06
N THR A 549 26.75 7.30 -12.98
CA THR A 549 26.36 5.90 -12.74
C THR A 549 25.04 5.49 -13.37
N ILE A 550 24.13 6.42 -13.70
CA ILE A 550 22.81 6.12 -14.28
C ILE A 550 22.89 6.29 -15.80
N LYS A 551 22.52 5.24 -16.54
CA LYS A 551 22.51 5.26 -18.01
C LYS A 551 21.13 4.99 -18.58
N TYR A 552 20.81 5.63 -19.69
CA TYR A 552 19.60 5.40 -20.48
C TYR A 552 19.98 4.85 -21.85
N GLY A 553 19.18 3.94 -22.41
CA GLY A 553 19.42 3.41 -23.76
C GLY A 553 19.00 1.95 -23.98
N LYS A 554 19.43 1.39 -25.10
CA LYS A 554 19.27 -0.04 -25.38
C LYS A 554 20.28 -0.85 -24.56
N PRO A 555 19.94 -2.07 -24.11
CA PRO A 555 20.89 -2.91 -23.40
C PRO A 555 21.94 -3.44 -24.37
N HIS A 556 23.16 -3.67 -23.90
CA HIS A 556 24.21 -4.31 -24.70
C HIS A 556 23.91 -5.80 -24.90
N ALA A 557 23.32 -6.44 -23.89
CA ALA A 557 22.93 -7.85 -23.95
C ALA A 557 21.74 -8.17 -23.04
N LEU A 558 21.11 -9.32 -23.26
CA LEU A 558 20.09 -9.93 -22.41
C LEU A 558 20.70 -11.13 -21.69
N LEU A 559 20.90 -11.00 -20.38
CA LEU A 559 21.37 -12.07 -19.50
C LEU A 559 20.20 -12.94 -19.06
N SER A 560 20.30 -14.26 -19.29
CA SER A 560 19.31 -15.19 -18.76
C SER A 560 19.44 -15.31 -17.25
N CYS A 561 18.32 -15.25 -16.52
CA CYS A 561 18.35 -15.42 -15.06
C CYS A 561 18.83 -16.82 -14.63
N TYR A 562 18.86 -17.80 -15.56
CA TYR A 562 19.49 -19.10 -15.31
C TYR A 562 21.02 -19.02 -15.12
N GLU A 563 21.67 -17.97 -15.62
CA GLU A 563 23.11 -17.74 -15.42
C GLU A 563 23.45 -17.13 -14.04
N LEU A 564 22.46 -16.70 -13.27
CA LEU A 564 22.68 -16.10 -11.94
C LEU A 564 23.31 -17.10 -10.96
N ILE A 565 22.86 -18.37 -10.99
CA ILE A 565 23.43 -19.42 -10.14
C ILE A 565 24.90 -19.69 -10.51
N PRO A 566 25.25 -19.99 -11.78
CA PRO A 566 26.65 -20.13 -12.19
C PRO A 566 27.53 -18.92 -11.87
N LEU A 567 27.00 -17.69 -12.01
CA LEU A 567 27.71 -16.46 -11.67
C LEU A 567 28.02 -16.41 -10.17
N ILE A 568 27.01 -16.63 -9.33
CA ILE A 568 27.16 -16.61 -7.86
C ILE A 568 28.11 -17.73 -7.41
N PHE A 569 28.04 -18.90 -8.04
CA PHE A 569 28.97 -20.00 -7.78
C PHE A 569 30.42 -19.62 -8.12
N ASP A 570 30.68 -19.08 -9.32
CA ASP A 570 32.02 -18.64 -9.73
C ASP A 570 32.57 -17.57 -8.79
N TYR A 571 31.71 -16.64 -8.35
CA TYR A 571 32.06 -15.64 -7.34
C TYR A 571 32.49 -16.29 -6.01
N PHE A 572 31.65 -17.17 -5.42
CA PHE A 572 31.97 -17.80 -4.14
C PHE A 572 33.21 -18.69 -4.21
N GLN A 573 33.41 -19.43 -5.31
CA GLN A 573 34.61 -20.24 -5.50
C GLN A 573 35.88 -19.38 -5.53
N LYS A 574 35.84 -18.25 -6.23
CA LYS A 574 36.98 -17.32 -6.26
C LYS A 574 37.24 -16.69 -4.89
N VAL A 575 36.20 -16.31 -4.15
CA VAL A 575 36.33 -15.78 -2.78
C VAL A 575 36.96 -16.83 -1.86
N LYS A 576 36.48 -18.07 -1.91
CA LYS A 576 37.01 -19.19 -1.13
C LYS A 576 38.49 -19.44 -1.44
N ASN A 577 38.83 -19.60 -2.71
CA ASN A 577 40.21 -19.81 -3.16
C ASN A 577 41.15 -18.67 -2.77
N SER A 578 40.65 -17.42 -2.76
CA SER A 578 41.46 -16.25 -2.38
C SER A 578 41.71 -16.19 -0.88
N ARG A 579 40.69 -16.52 -0.06
CA ARG A 579 40.83 -16.62 1.40
C ARG A 579 41.75 -17.77 1.82
N GLU A 580 41.65 -18.93 1.17
CA GLU A 580 42.56 -20.08 1.42
C GLU A 580 44.02 -19.74 1.09
N LYS A 581 44.24 -18.92 0.05
CA LYS A 581 45.57 -18.44 -0.35
C LYS A 581 46.09 -17.25 0.49
N LYS A 582 45.34 -16.78 1.50
CA LYS A 582 45.67 -15.61 2.34
C LYS A 582 46.01 -14.34 1.52
N LEU A 583 45.32 -14.16 0.40
CA LEU A 583 45.45 -12.97 -0.45
C LEU A 583 44.95 -11.71 0.28
N ASN A 584 45.43 -10.54 -0.13
CA ASN A 584 45.10 -9.26 0.54
C ASN A 584 43.68 -8.76 0.19
N GLU A 585 43.17 -7.77 0.92
CA GLU A 585 41.82 -7.21 0.68
C GLU A 585 41.64 -6.67 -0.75
N LYS A 586 42.69 -6.08 -1.35
CA LYS A 586 42.66 -5.57 -2.73
C LYS A 586 42.42 -6.66 -3.78
N GLU A 587 42.89 -7.88 -3.55
CA GLU A 587 42.65 -9.01 -4.47
C GLU A 587 41.22 -9.55 -4.36
N LEU A 588 40.61 -9.49 -3.17
CA LEU A 588 39.19 -9.81 -2.99
C LEU A 588 38.30 -8.78 -3.70
N GLU A 589 38.67 -7.50 -3.65
CA GLU A 589 38.00 -6.40 -4.36
C GLU A 589 38.07 -6.53 -5.90
N ALA A 590 39.04 -7.28 -6.44
CA ALA A 590 39.19 -7.49 -7.88
C ALA A 590 38.28 -8.59 -8.46
N ILE A 591 37.68 -9.46 -7.63
CA ILE A 591 36.84 -10.58 -8.08
C ILE A 591 35.62 -10.12 -8.91
N PRO A 592 34.85 -9.09 -8.50
CA PRO A 592 33.76 -8.53 -9.31
C PRO A 592 34.17 -8.15 -10.74
N ILE A 593 35.35 -7.54 -10.92
CA ILE A 593 35.89 -7.14 -12.23
C ILE A 593 36.11 -8.38 -13.12
N GLN A 594 36.62 -9.47 -12.55
CA GLN A 594 36.83 -10.70 -13.30
C GLN A 594 35.52 -11.34 -13.78
N ILE A 595 34.43 -11.20 -13.00
CA ILE A 595 33.10 -11.67 -13.40
C ILE A 595 32.59 -10.87 -14.60
N GLU A 596 32.73 -9.54 -14.57
CA GLU A 596 32.38 -8.66 -15.70
C GLU A 596 33.13 -9.01 -16.98
N ASN A 597 34.44 -9.22 -16.88
CA ASN A 597 35.28 -9.57 -18.03
C ASN A 597 34.87 -10.88 -18.72
N LYS A 598 34.36 -11.87 -17.96
CA LYS A 598 33.81 -13.11 -18.55
C LYS A 598 32.56 -12.84 -19.39
N ILE A 599 31.65 -12.00 -18.90
CA ILE A 599 30.42 -11.62 -19.63
C ILE A 599 30.76 -10.84 -20.89
N LEU A 600 31.64 -9.84 -20.77
CA LEU A 600 32.11 -9.01 -21.87
C LEU A 600 32.79 -9.85 -22.98
N SER A 601 33.63 -10.81 -22.58
CA SER A 601 34.27 -11.76 -23.51
C SER A 601 33.26 -12.66 -24.22
N ALA A 602 32.10 -12.95 -23.60
CA ALA A 602 31.03 -13.71 -24.25
C ALA A 602 30.29 -12.85 -25.30
N ILE A 603 30.05 -11.56 -25.02
CA ILE A 603 29.47 -10.61 -25.99
C ILE A 603 30.37 -10.53 -27.23
N ASN A 604 31.65 -10.22 -27.03
CA ASN A 604 32.61 -10.03 -28.12
C ASN A 604 32.78 -11.29 -28.98
N ARG A 605 32.74 -12.49 -28.38
CA ARG A 605 32.77 -13.75 -29.12
C ARG A 605 31.52 -13.96 -29.99
N PHE A 606 30.34 -13.64 -29.46
CA PHE A 606 29.08 -13.78 -30.20
C PHE A 606 29.02 -12.81 -31.39
N THR A 607 29.36 -11.54 -31.18
CA THR A 607 29.33 -10.52 -32.24
C THR A 607 30.25 -10.90 -33.39
N LYS A 608 31.52 -11.20 -33.09
CA LYS A 608 32.51 -11.61 -34.09
C LYS A 608 32.11 -12.89 -34.82
N SER A 609 31.51 -13.87 -34.13
CA SER A 609 31.12 -15.11 -34.78
C SER A 609 29.96 -14.91 -35.75
N PHE A 610 29.05 -13.99 -35.44
CA PHE A 610 27.85 -13.73 -36.23
C PHE A 610 28.14 -12.87 -37.48
N GLU A 611 29.01 -11.85 -37.36
CA GLU A 611 29.51 -11.07 -38.50
C GLU A 611 30.15 -11.98 -39.56
N ASN A 612 30.96 -12.95 -39.12
CA ASN A 612 31.69 -13.89 -39.98
C ASN A 612 30.86 -15.10 -40.49
N TYR A 613 29.54 -15.13 -40.24
CA TYR A 613 28.67 -16.20 -40.72
C TYR A 613 28.43 -16.12 -42.24
N SER A 614 28.41 -17.26 -42.92
CA SER A 614 28.10 -17.37 -44.36
C SER A 614 27.11 -18.51 -44.59
N GLU A 615 26.33 -18.42 -45.67
CA GLU A 615 25.37 -19.46 -46.06
C GLU A 615 26.08 -20.83 -46.17
N GLY A 616 25.45 -21.90 -45.65
CA GLY A 616 26.00 -23.26 -45.65
C GLY A 616 26.96 -23.64 -44.53
N LYS A 617 27.39 -22.72 -43.64
CA LYS A 617 28.16 -23.08 -42.44
C LYS A 617 27.26 -23.69 -41.36
N ASN A 618 27.79 -24.67 -40.62
CA ASN A 618 27.08 -25.26 -39.48
C ASN A 618 26.64 -24.18 -38.49
N ILE A 619 25.33 -24.13 -38.25
CA ILE A 619 24.72 -23.17 -37.34
C ILE A 619 25.08 -23.57 -35.91
N LEU A 620 25.81 -22.70 -35.22
CA LEU A 620 26.05 -22.87 -33.79
C LEU A 620 24.70 -22.93 -33.06
N LYS A 621 24.57 -23.81 -32.07
CA LYS A 621 23.35 -23.90 -31.23
C LYS A 621 22.94 -22.55 -30.59
N SER A 622 23.87 -21.61 -30.49
CA SER A 622 23.66 -20.26 -29.97
C SER A 622 22.95 -19.30 -30.95
N TYR A 623 22.80 -19.65 -32.23
CA TYR A 623 22.18 -18.79 -33.23
C TYR A 623 20.66 -18.94 -33.33
N PRO A 624 19.93 -17.89 -33.75
CA PRO A 624 18.49 -17.98 -33.96
C PRO A 624 18.12 -19.03 -35.03
N LYS A 625 17.11 -19.86 -34.74
CA LYS A 625 16.63 -20.90 -35.67
C LYS A 625 16.15 -20.35 -37.03
N LYS A 626 15.76 -19.07 -37.11
CA LYS A 626 15.36 -18.45 -38.38
C LYS A 626 16.55 -18.24 -39.33
N LEU A 627 17.78 -18.16 -38.83
CA LEU A 627 19.00 -18.07 -39.64
C LEU A 627 19.19 -19.31 -40.52
N SER A 628 18.65 -20.46 -40.12
CA SER A 628 18.70 -21.69 -40.94
C SER A 628 17.70 -21.68 -42.10
N LYS A 629 16.82 -20.68 -42.15
CA LYS A 629 15.72 -20.56 -43.12
C LYS A 629 15.86 -19.34 -44.02
N THR A 630 16.84 -18.49 -43.78
CA THR A 630 17.13 -17.31 -44.61
C THR A 630 17.85 -17.76 -45.86
N SER A 631 17.41 -17.27 -47.02
CA SER A 631 18.09 -17.38 -48.30
C SER A 631 18.52 -15.98 -48.78
N ASN A 632 19.00 -15.88 -50.02
CA ASN A 632 19.35 -14.59 -50.63
C ASN A 632 18.11 -13.73 -50.94
N GLU A 633 16.92 -14.33 -51.02
CA GLU A 633 15.66 -13.65 -51.36
C GLU A 633 14.61 -13.75 -50.25
N THR A 634 13.62 -12.86 -50.32
CA THR A 634 12.52 -12.82 -49.34
C THR A 634 11.40 -13.78 -49.77
N SER A 635 11.11 -14.81 -48.98
CA SER A 635 10.14 -15.86 -49.31
C SER A 635 9.12 -16.12 -48.19
N PHE A 636 7.99 -16.74 -48.53
CA PHE A 636 6.99 -17.16 -47.53
C PHE A 636 7.40 -18.47 -46.84
N LEU A 637 7.09 -18.55 -45.54
CA LEU A 637 7.43 -19.70 -44.71
C LEU A 637 6.49 -20.89 -44.98
N GLU A 638 7.11 -22.02 -45.29
CA GLU A 638 6.48 -23.33 -45.37
C GLU A 638 6.73 -24.12 -44.07
N VAL A 639 5.73 -24.92 -43.70
CA VAL A 639 5.72 -25.80 -42.54
C VAL A 639 5.10 -27.13 -42.96
N GLN A 640 5.48 -28.22 -42.30
CA GLN A 640 4.85 -29.51 -42.54
C GLN A 640 3.51 -29.59 -41.79
N ASP A 641 2.48 -30.13 -42.43
CA ASP A 641 1.23 -30.52 -41.78
C ASP A 641 1.39 -31.85 -41.02
N GLU A 642 0.30 -32.36 -40.44
CA GLU A 642 0.28 -33.63 -39.68
C GLU A 642 0.67 -34.85 -40.55
N ASN A 643 0.57 -34.72 -41.87
CA ASN A 643 0.90 -35.75 -42.85
C ASN A 643 2.28 -35.54 -43.49
N GLY A 644 3.05 -34.53 -43.03
CA GLY A 644 4.38 -34.22 -43.55
C GLY A 644 4.40 -33.37 -44.82
N ASN A 645 3.25 -32.92 -45.33
CA ASN A 645 3.16 -32.13 -46.56
C ASN A 645 3.53 -30.66 -46.29
N PRO A 646 4.27 -30.00 -47.21
CA PRO A 646 4.57 -28.58 -47.09
C PRO A 646 3.31 -27.74 -47.32
N VAL A 647 2.90 -27.00 -46.29
CA VAL A 647 1.78 -26.05 -46.31
C VAL A 647 2.29 -24.67 -45.90
N LYS A 648 1.75 -23.61 -46.51
CA LYS A 648 2.04 -22.24 -46.07
C LYS A 648 1.58 -22.08 -44.63
N LYS A 649 2.46 -21.59 -43.75
CA LYS A 649 2.17 -21.37 -42.33
C LYS A 649 0.89 -20.55 -42.08
N ILE A 650 0.53 -19.66 -42.99
CA ILE A 650 -0.69 -18.85 -42.89
C ILE A 650 -1.98 -19.67 -42.93
N LEU A 651 -2.03 -20.77 -43.70
CA LEU A 651 -3.20 -21.65 -43.76
C LEU A 651 -3.41 -22.36 -42.42
N GLN A 652 -2.33 -22.88 -41.82
CA GLN A 652 -2.40 -23.48 -40.48
C GLN A 652 -2.84 -22.46 -39.40
N ASP A 653 -2.39 -21.20 -39.50
CA ASP A 653 -2.82 -20.17 -38.56
C ASP A 653 -4.29 -19.75 -38.80
N ILE A 654 -4.80 -19.78 -40.04
CA ILE A 654 -6.23 -19.60 -40.34
C ILE A 654 -7.05 -20.73 -39.69
N ASP A 655 -6.61 -21.98 -39.82
CA ASP A 655 -7.30 -23.13 -39.21
C ASP A 655 -7.38 -23.01 -37.69
N LYS A 656 -6.30 -22.55 -37.04
CA LYS A 656 -6.30 -22.26 -35.60
C LYS A 656 -7.30 -21.17 -35.22
N GLU A 657 -7.48 -20.15 -36.08
CA GLU A 657 -8.46 -19.09 -35.81
C GLU A 657 -9.90 -19.56 -35.98
N ILE A 658 -10.18 -20.45 -36.94
CA ILE A 658 -11.47 -21.13 -37.11
C ILE A 658 -11.78 -21.98 -35.88
N GLN A 659 -10.82 -22.82 -35.46
CA GLN A 659 -10.97 -23.65 -34.27
C GLN A 659 -11.22 -22.80 -33.01
N LYS A 660 -10.45 -21.71 -32.84
CA LYS A 660 -10.64 -20.79 -31.71
C LYS A 660 -12.03 -20.15 -31.69
N SER A 661 -12.60 -19.80 -32.85
CA SER A 661 -13.99 -19.33 -32.93
C SER A 661 -14.97 -20.42 -32.49
N GLN A 662 -14.74 -21.66 -32.95
CA GLN A 662 -15.58 -22.81 -32.63
C GLN A 662 -15.54 -23.14 -31.13
N ASP A 663 -14.36 -23.22 -30.53
CA ASP A 663 -14.18 -23.48 -29.09
C ASP A 663 -14.94 -22.45 -28.24
N LYS A 664 -14.88 -21.17 -28.61
CA LYS A 664 -15.61 -20.09 -27.92
C LYS A 664 -17.13 -20.20 -28.09
N LEU A 665 -17.61 -20.59 -29.27
CA LEU A 665 -19.03 -20.85 -29.51
C LEU A 665 -19.51 -22.06 -28.69
N ASP A 666 -18.70 -23.10 -28.54
CA ASP A 666 -19.05 -24.30 -27.79
C ASP A 666 -19.05 -24.04 -26.27
N ILE A 667 -18.11 -23.23 -25.76
CA ILE A 667 -18.15 -22.72 -24.38
C ILE A 667 -19.43 -21.92 -24.13
N LEU A 668 -19.80 -21.02 -25.06
CA LEU A 668 -21.04 -20.25 -24.94
C LEU A 668 -22.28 -21.16 -24.88
N LYS A 669 -22.39 -22.13 -25.78
CA LYS A 669 -23.50 -23.10 -25.78
C LYS A 669 -23.54 -23.92 -24.50
N LYS A 670 -22.37 -24.35 -24.01
CA LYS A 670 -22.25 -25.06 -22.72
C LYS A 670 -22.79 -24.20 -21.58
N ASN A 671 -22.37 -22.94 -21.49
CA ASN A 671 -22.84 -22.02 -20.46
C ASN A 671 -24.34 -21.71 -20.57
N GLU A 672 -24.88 -21.60 -21.80
CA GLU A 672 -26.32 -21.44 -22.06
C GLU A 672 -27.11 -22.66 -21.54
N ASN A 673 -26.62 -23.88 -21.78
CA ASN A 673 -27.23 -25.11 -21.29
C ASN A 673 -27.15 -25.24 -19.76
N GLU A 674 -26.00 -24.94 -19.15
CA GLU A 674 -25.83 -24.94 -17.68
C GLU A 674 -26.75 -23.92 -16.99
N PHE A 675 -26.97 -22.76 -17.63
CA PHE A 675 -27.93 -21.75 -17.14
C PHE A 675 -29.38 -22.25 -17.26
N GLN A 676 -29.75 -22.91 -18.37
CA GLN A 676 -31.08 -23.49 -18.54
C GLN A 676 -31.36 -24.64 -17.56
N ASN A 677 -30.32 -25.36 -17.11
CA ASN A 677 -30.40 -26.47 -16.16
C ASN A 677 -30.25 -26.03 -14.69
N ASP A 678 -30.25 -24.73 -14.39
CA ASP A 678 -30.03 -24.16 -13.04
C ASP A 678 -28.69 -24.54 -12.36
N GLU A 679 -27.73 -25.09 -13.11
CA GLU A 679 -26.36 -25.36 -12.63
C GLU A 679 -25.55 -24.06 -12.47
N ARG A 680 -25.99 -22.99 -13.15
CA ARG A 680 -25.34 -21.67 -13.17
C ARG A 680 -26.38 -20.55 -13.07
N LYS A 681 -26.05 -19.47 -12.34
CA LYS A 681 -26.97 -18.31 -12.14
C LYS A 681 -27.11 -17.36 -13.33
N THR A 682 -26.15 -17.35 -14.23
CA THR A 682 -26.06 -16.44 -15.38
C THR A 682 -25.20 -17.08 -16.46
N THR A 683 -25.51 -16.90 -17.75
CA THR A 683 -24.69 -17.43 -18.86
C THR A 683 -23.22 -16.98 -18.77
N PHE A 684 -22.98 -15.68 -18.55
CA PHE A 684 -21.68 -15.16 -18.15
C PHE A 684 -21.77 -14.43 -16.82
N SER A 685 -20.82 -14.70 -15.94
CA SER A 685 -20.55 -13.86 -14.77
C SER A 685 -19.96 -12.51 -15.19
N LYS A 686 -20.07 -11.50 -14.34
CA LYS A 686 -19.48 -10.16 -14.60
C LYS A 686 -17.98 -10.20 -14.92
N LYS A 687 -17.25 -11.16 -14.32
CA LYS A 687 -15.82 -11.36 -14.58
C LYS A 687 -15.57 -11.89 -16.00
N GLU A 688 -16.33 -12.91 -16.40
CA GLU A 688 -16.24 -13.49 -17.75
C GLU A 688 -16.61 -12.47 -18.83
N ILE A 689 -17.66 -11.66 -18.61
CA ILE A 689 -18.02 -10.56 -19.53
C ILE A 689 -16.84 -9.59 -19.70
N GLY A 690 -16.14 -9.22 -18.61
CA GLY A 690 -14.96 -8.34 -18.69
C GLY A 690 -13.78 -8.96 -19.46
N GLU A 691 -13.51 -10.25 -19.24
CA GLU A 691 -12.46 -11.00 -19.97
C GLU A 691 -12.78 -11.09 -21.46
N GLU A 692 -14.02 -11.42 -21.81
CA GLU A 692 -14.47 -11.54 -23.20
C GLU A 692 -14.61 -10.20 -23.90
N ALA A 693 -15.07 -9.14 -23.22
CA ALA A 693 -15.08 -7.78 -23.74
C ALA A 693 -13.66 -7.29 -24.07
N THR A 694 -12.67 -7.64 -23.26
CA THR A 694 -11.25 -7.33 -23.50
C THR A 694 -10.72 -8.06 -24.74
N TRP A 695 -11.02 -9.35 -24.87
CA TRP A 695 -10.66 -10.12 -26.05
C TRP A 695 -11.32 -9.56 -27.32
N LEU A 696 -12.62 -9.28 -27.24
CA LEU A 696 -13.45 -8.78 -28.32
C LEU A 696 -12.99 -7.40 -28.80
N ALA A 697 -12.68 -6.47 -27.90
CA ALA A 697 -12.14 -5.16 -28.29
C ALA A 697 -10.82 -5.28 -29.08
N ASN A 698 -9.93 -6.20 -28.67
CA ASN A 698 -8.66 -6.45 -29.36
C ASN A 698 -8.88 -7.08 -30.75
N ASP A 699 -9.83 -8.02 -30.85
CA ASP A 699 -10.14 -8.70 -32.10
C ASP A 699 -10.89 -7.77 -33.07
N ILE A 700 -11.83 -6.93 -32.60
CA ILE A 700 -12.46 -5.89 -33.43
C ILE A 700 -11.41 -4.96 -34.05
N LEU A 701 -10.43 -4.51 -33.25
CA LEU A 701 -9.33 -3.66 -33.74
C LEU A 701 -8.40 -4.41 -34.71
N ARG A 702 -8.35 -5.74 -34.67
CA ARG A 702 -7.63 -6.57 -35.64
C ARG A 702 -8.33 -6.58 -37.00
N PHE A 703 -9.66 -6.51 -37.04
CA PHE A 703 -10.44 -6.41 -38.30
C PHE A 703 -10.50 -4.99 -38.88
N MET A 704 -10.24 -3.96 -38.07
CA MET A 704 -10.23 -2.56 -38.50
C MET A 704 -9.16 -2.29 -39.58
N PRO A 705 -9.48 -1.55 -40.66
CA PRO A 705 -8.52 -1.18 -41.70
C PRO A 705 -7.30 -0.41 -41.16
N SER A 706 -6.11 -0.64 -41.74
CA SER A 706 -4.86 -0.02 -41.30
C SER A 706 -4.85 1.51 -41.37
N SER A 707 -5.64 2.12 -42.25
CA SER A 707 -5.81 3.57 -42.35
C SER A 707 -6.42 4.15 -41.06
N PHE A 708 -7.55 3.62 -40.62
CA PHE A 708 -8.25 4.06 -39.42
C PHE A 708 -7.55 3.61 -38.13
N LYS A 709 -6.93 2.42 -38.14
CA LYS A 709 -6.21 1.86 -36.99
C LYS A 709 -5.02 2.71 -36.54
N LYS A 710 -4.37 3.46 -37.44
CA LYS A 710 -3.28 4.40 -37.09
C LYS A 710 -3.75 5.55 -36.19
N ASP A 711 -5.01 5.94 -36.36
CA ASP A 711 -5.62 7.03 -35.59
C ASP A 711 -6.31 6.56 -34.31
N TRP A 712 -6.55 5.25 -34.18
CA TRP A 712 -7.11 4.64 -32.98
C TRP A 712 -6.13 4.74 -31.79
N LYS A 713 -6.58 5.33 -30.68
CA LYS A 713 -5.74 5.59 -29.50
C LYS A 713 -6.07 4.67 -28.34
N GLY A 714 -5.13 4.55 -27.40
CA GLY A 714 -5.26 3.67 -26.23
C GLY A 714 -6.48 3.97 -25.35
N TYR A 715 -6.79 5.25 -25.10
CA TYR A 715 -7.95 5.64 -24.30
C TYR A 715 -9.29 5.24 -24.98
N GLU A 716 -9.37 5.32 -26.30
CA GLU A 716 -10.53 4.89 -27.09
C GLU A 716 -10.68 3.36 -27.00
N HIS A 717 -9.55 2.64 -27.01
CA HIS A 717 -9.54 1.19 -26.81
C HIS A 717 -10.04 0.79 -25.41
N SER A 718 -9.54 1.44 -24.35
CA SER A 718 -10.01 1.21 -22.99
C SER A 718 -11.49 1.57 -22.81
N HIS A 719 -11.96 2.64 -23.45
CA HIS A 719 -13.37 3.00 -23.44
C HIS A 719 -14.22 1.95 -24.16
N LEU A 720 -13.78 1.46 -25.33
CA LEU A 720 -14.46 0.37 -26.03
C LEU A 720 -14.57 -0.91 -25.17
N GLN A 721 -13.50 -1.30 -24.49
CA GLN A 721 -13.51 -2.45 -23.55
C GLN A 721 -14.57 -2.27 -22.45
N TYR A 722 -14.62 -1.08 -21.85
CA TYR A 722 -15.62 -0.75 -20.83
C TYR A 722 -17.04 -0.80 -21.40
N LEU A 723 -17.29 -0.14 -22.53
CA LEU A 723 -18.62 -0.11 -23.14
C LEU A 723 -19.11 -1.52 -23.52
N LEU A 724 -18.21 -2.39 -24.01
CA LEU A 724 -18.50 -3.79 -24.29
C LEU A 724 -18.80 -4.60 -23.02
N ALA A 725 -18.12 -4.32 -21.91
CA ALA A 725 -18.40 -4.98 -20.63
C ALA A 725 -19.77 -4.60 -20.04
N PHE A 726 -20.29 -3.42 -20.40
CA PHE A 726 -21.61 -2.92 -20.02
C PHE A 726 -22.56 -2.82 -21.22
N TYR A 727 -22.40 -3.73 -22.19
CA TYR A 727 -23.08 -3.70 -23.49
C TYR A 727 -24.58 -3.44 -23.40
N ASP A 728 -25.28 -4.17 -22.51
CA ASP A 728 -26.74 -4.15 -22.38
C ASP A 728 -27.31 -2.75 -22.12
N VAL A 729 -26.53 -1.89 -21.44
CA VAL A 729 -26.92 -0.52 -21.09
C VAL A 729 -26.28 0.51 -22.03
N ARG A 730 -25.14 0.19 -22.65
CA ARG A 730 -24.23 1.15 -23.32
C ARG A 730 -24.06 0.93 -24.83
N LYS A 731 -24.87 0.06 -25.47
CA LYS A 731 -24.71 -0.30 -26.89
C LYS A 731 -24.67 0.88 -27.88
N THR A 732 -25.40 1.95 -27.61
CA THR A 732 -25.45 3.15 -28.46
C THR A 732 -24.13 3.90 -28.48
N GLU A 733 -23.44 3.95 -27.34
CA GLU A 733 -22.14 4.58 -27.17
C GLU A 733 -21.05 3.80 -27.92
N ILE A 734 -21.15 2.45 -27.98
CA ILE A 734 -20.23 1.61 -28.78
C ILE A 734 -20.31 1.98 -30.27
N PHE A 735 -21.53 2.09 -30.80
CA PHE A 735 -21.73 2.46 -32.20
C PHE A 735 -21.15 3.85 -32.49
N GLN A 736 -21.40 4.83 -31.64
CA GLN A 736 -20.88 6.18 -31.81
C GLN A 736 -19.34 6.21 -31.81
N LEU A 737 -18.70 5.52 -30.87
CA LEU A 737 -17.25 5.45 -30.76
C LEU A 737 -16.61 4.83 -32.00
N LEU A 738 -17.11 3.67 -32.45
CA LEU A 738 -16.58 2.99 -33.62
C LEU A 738 -16.83 3.79 -34.91
N ASN A 739 -18.07 4.24 -35.12
CA ASN A 739 -18.47 4.91 -36.37
C ASN A 739 -17.80 6.29 -36.57
N GLN A 740 -17.30 6.92 -35.50
CA GLN A 740 -16.56 8.19 -35.59
C GLN A 740 -15.23 8.06 -36.34
N LYS A 741 -14.56 6.90 -36.22
CA LYS A 741 -13.23 6.67 -36.79
C LYS A 741 -13.23 5.63 -37.90
N TRP A 742 -14.17 4.71 -37.85
CA TRP A 742 -14.30 3.62 -38.78
C TRP A 742 -15.73 3.63 -39.34
N PRO A 743 -15.96 4.14 -40.56
CA PRO A 743 -17.29 4.18 -41.16
C PRO A 743 -17.77 2.74 -41.41
N LEU A 744 -18.53 2.21 -40.45
CA LEU A 744 -18.87 0.77 -40.40
C LEU A 744 -19.65 0.32 -41.63
N TYR A 745 -20.44 1.22 -42.23
CA TYR A 745 -21.26 0.95 -43.40
C TYR A 745 -20.44 0.80 -44.70
N GLU A 746 -19.19 1.24 -44.74
CA GLU A 746 -18.33 1.17 -45.93
C GLU A 746 -17.47 -0.10 -45.96
N ASP A 747 -17.24 -0.75 -44.81
CA ASP A 747 -16.42 -1.96 -44.72
C ASP A 747 -17.25 -3.24 -44.86
N ASN A 748 -17.15 -3.87 -46.03
CA ASN A 748 -17.80 -5.16 -46.34
C ASN A 748 -17.17 -6.37 -45.63
N PHE A 749 -16.00 -6.20 -45.01
CA PHE A 749 -15.28 -7.30 -44.37
C PHE A 749 -15.88 -7.64 -43.00
N MET A 750 -15.91 -6.67 -42.07
CA MET A 750 -16.47 -6.85 -40.73
C MET A 750 -17.40 -5.71 -40.29
N GLY A 751 -17.16 -4.48 -40.77
CA GLY A 751 -17.86 -3.27 -40.33
C GLY A 751 -19.38 -3.34 -40.50
N LYS A 752 -19.88 -3.75 -41.68
CA LYS A 752 -21.33 -3.86 -41.93
C LYS A 752 -22.03 -4.82 -40.97
N SER A 753 -21.42 -5.98 -40.73
CA SER A 753 -21.97 -6.97 -39.79
C SER A 753 -21.96 -6.47 -38.36
N LEU A 754 -20.87 -5.81 -37.92
CA LEU A 754 -20.79 -5.18 -36.60
C LEU A 754 -21.91 -4.17 -36.37
N LYS A 755 -22.21 -3.33 -37.38
CA LYS A 755 -23.31 -2.38 -37.32
C LYS A 755 -24.66 -3.10 -37.14
N THR A 756 -24.96 -4.07 -37.99
CA THR A 756 -26.18 -4.87 -37.89
C THR A 756 -26.33 -5.54 -36.52
N PHE A 757 -25.23 -6.01 -35.92
CA PHE A 757 -25.25 -6.60 -34.59
C PHE A 757 -25.55 -5.57 -33.50
N LEU A 758 -24.92 -4.39 -33.54
CA LEU A 758 -25.17 -3.32 -32.57
C LEU A 758 -26.62 -2.80 -32.60
N ASP A 759 -27.24 -2.80 -33.78
CA ASP A 759 -28.63 -2.35 -33.94
C ASP A 759 -29.62 -3.39 -33.40
N ASN A 760 -29.43 -4.66 -33.77
CA ASN A 760 -30.44 -5.71 -33.58
C ASN A 760 -30.27 -6.55 -32.32
N ARG A 761 -29.08 -6.60 -31.72
CA ARG A 761 -28.77 -7.52 -30.61
C ARG A 761 -28.76 -6.77 -29.28
N LYS A 762 -29.64 -7.19 -28.35
CA LYS A 762 -29.91 -6.47 -27.09
C LYS A 762 -28.98 -6.85 -25.94
N THR A 763 -28.51 -8.10 -25.90
CA THR A 763 -27.65 -8.60 -24.80
C THR A 763 -26.23 -8.86 -25.29
N PHE A 764 -25.26 -8.81 -24.38
CA PHE A 764 -23.86 -9.14 -24.67
C PHE A 764 -23.69 -10.52 -25.32
N GLU A 765 -24.36 -11.55 -24.81
CA GLU A 765 -24.28 -12.93 -25.32
C GLU A 765 -24.72 -13.01 -26.77
N SER A 766 -25.86 -12.37 -27.06
CA SER A 766 -26.39 -12.34 -28.41
C SER A 766 -25.42 -11.64 -29.35
N PHE A 767 -24.86 -10.48 -28.96
CA PHE A 767 -23.85 -9.77 -29.74
C PHE A 767 -22.60 -10.63 -29.99
N TYR A 768 -22.07 -11.23 -28.92
CA TYR A 768 -20.85 -12.03 -28.95
C TYR A 768 -20.98 -13.27 -29.85
N LYS A 769 -22.09 -13.99 -29.77
CA LYS A 769 -22.41 -15.12 -30.67
C LYS A 769 -22.38 -14.69 -32.15
N GLY A 770 -23.06 -13.59 -32.46
CA GLY A 770 -23.11 -13.06 -33.83
C GLY A 770 -21.76 -12.64 -34.37
N TYR A 771 -20.94 -12.04 -33.51
CA TYR A 771 -19.55 -11.70 -33.83
C TYR A 771 -18.72 -12.95 -34.16
N LEU A 772 -18.79 -13.99 -33.33
CA LEU A 772 -18.04 -15.23 -33.52
C LEU A 772 -18.45 -16.00 -34.77
N ASP A 773 -19.75 -16.10 -35.05
CA ASP A 773 -20.27 -16.74 -36.26
C ASP A 773 -19.72 -16.04 -37.51
N LYS A 774 -19.81 -14.69 -37.55
CA LYS A 774 -19.29 -13.92 -38.69
C LYS A 774 -17.77 -14.02 -38.82
N ARG A 775 -17.06 -14.01 -37.69
CA ARG A 775 -15.61 -14.19 -37.64
C ARG A 775 -15.20 -15.54 -38.25
N LYS A 776 -15.91 -16.61 -37.90
CA LYS A 776 -15.67 -17.95 -38.46
C LYS A 776 -15.89 -17.97 -39.97
N GLU A 777 -17.02 -17.43 -40.44
CA GLU A 777 -17.35 -17.30 -41.87
C GLU A 777 -16.26 -16.56 -42.64
N ILE A 778 -15.74 -15.46 -42.09
CA ILE A 778 -14.63 -14.70 -42.70
C ILE A 778 -13.37 -15.55 -42.86
N PHE A 779 -12.97 -16.28 -41.82
CA PHE A 779 -11.75 -17.11 -41.88
C PHE A 779 -11.92 -18.31 -42.82
N GLU A 780 -13.09 -18.94 -42.89
CA GLU A 780 -13.40 -19.99 -43.87
C GLU A 780 -13.31 -19.45 -45.30
N ASN A 781 -13.85 -18.26 -45.55
CA ASN A 781 -13.73 -17.59 -46.85
C ASN A 781 -12.28 -17.27 -47.21
N LEU A 782 -11.46 -16.81 -46.25
CA LEU A 782 -10.03 -16.57 -46.46
C LEU A 782 -9.25 -17.86 -46.72
N LYS A 783 -9.63 -18.97 -46.08
CA LYS A 783 -9.03 -20.30 -46.31
C LYS A 783 -9.31 -20.78 -47.73
N ASN A 784 -10.56 -20.70 -48.16
CA ASN A 784 -11.01 -21.21 -49.45
C ASN A 784 -10.50 -20.35 -50.63
N ASN A 785 -10.31 -19.04 -50.42
CA ASN A 785 -9.88 -18.09 -51.46
C ASN A 785 -8.56 -17.38 -51.10
N LEU A 786 -7.55 -18.13 -50.66
CA LEU A 786 -6.29 -17.55 -50.20
C LEU A 786 -5.54 -16.84 -51.36
N SER A 787 -5.50 -15.51 -51.32
CA SER A 787 -4.64 -14.68 -52.16
C SER A 787 -3.64 -13.92 -51.30
N LEU A 788 -2.34 -14.07 -51.61
CA LEU A 788 -1.25 -13.37 -50.91
C LEU A 788 -1.18 -11.86 -51.23
N ASN A 789 -1.96 -11.41 -52.22
CA ASN A 789 -2.12 -10.00 -52.55
C ASN A 789 -3.40 -9.39 -51.94
N ASN A 790 -4.15 -10.16 -51.14
CA ASN A 790 -5.37 -9.69 -50.49
C ASN A 790 -5.03 -8.81 -49.28
N ASP A 791 -5.31 -7.51 -49.36
CA ASP A 791 -5.10 -6.57 -48.26
C ASP A 791 -5.86 -6.94 -46.99
N ASN A 792 -7.02 -7.59 -47.10
CA ASN A 792 -7.82 -8.03 -45.93
C ASN A 792 -7.13 -9.14 -45.14
N LEU A 793 -6.33 -10.00 -45.79
CA LEU A 793 -5.59 -11.08 -45.14
C LEU A 793 -4.59 -10.50 -44.12
N PHE A 794 -3.88 -9.45 -44.50
CA PHE A 794 -2.89 -8.80 -43.64
C PHE A 794 -3.47 -7.70 -42.74
N ARG A 795 -4.79 -7.46 -42.76
CA ARG A 795 -5.49 -6.79 -41.65
C ARG A 795 -5.44 -7.67 -40.41
N VAL A 796 -5.74 -8.95 -40.59
CA VAL A 796 -5.85 -9.92 -39.50
C VAL A 796 -4.56 -10.70 -39.22
N PHE A 797 -3.63 -10.84 -40.17
CA PHE A 797 -2.37 -11.53 -39.95
C PHE A 797 -1.15 -10.60 -40.13
N ASP A 798 -0.19 -10.64 -39.22
CA ASP A 798 1.04 -9.86 -39.36
C ASP A 798 1.97 -10.53 -40.39
N LYS A 799 2.11 -9.91 -41.57
CA LYS A 799 2.93 -10.37 -42.69
C LYS A 799 4.35 -10.79 -42.27
N ARG A 800 4.94 -10.12 -41.28
CA ARG A 800 6.30 -10.43 -40.75
C ARG A 800 6.43 -11.83 -40.14
N LYS A 801 5.33 -12.45 -39.72
CA LYS A 801 5.33 -13.81 -39.14
C LYS A 801 5.40 -14.92 -40.18
N TYR A 802 5.18 -14.59 -41.44
CA TYR A 802 5.04 -15.53 -42.56
C TYR A 802 6.13 -15.37 -43.61
N ILE A 803 7.06 -14.42 -43.43
CA ILE A 803 8.11 -14.12 -44.40
C ILE A 803 9.49 -14.29 -43.75
N THR A 804 10.45 -14.76 -44.53
CA THR A 804 11.89 -14.76 -44.21
C THR A 804 12.59 -13.66 -44.98
N GLN A 805 13.38 -12.83 -44.31
CA GLN A 805 14.19 -11.78 -44.94
C GLN A 805 15.46 -12.37 -45.54
N SER A 806 16.13 -11.62 -46.45
CA SER A 806 17.45 -12.01 -46.95
C SER A 806 18.50 -12.07 -45.82
N LEU A 807 19.53 -12.89 -46.00
CA LEU A 807 20.56 -13.12 -44.98
C LEU A 807 21.20 -11.82 -44.47
N GLU A 808 21.55 -10.89 -45.35
CA GLU A 808 22.23 -9.65 -44.98
C GLU A 808 21.31 -8.69 -44.21
N CYS A 809 20.06 -8.54 -44.65
CA CYS A 809 19.04 -7.81 -43.90
C CYS A 809 18.81 -8.42 -42.52
N TYR A 810 18.79 -9.75 -42.43
CA TYR A 810 18.60 -10.45 -41.17
C TYR A 810 19.80 -10.27 -40.23
N LYS A 811 21.04 -10.30 -40.76
CA LYS A 811 22.25 -10.05 -39.98
C LYS A 811 22.24 -8.66 -39.36
N ASN A 812 22.00 -7.63 -40.18
CA ASN A 812 21.93 -6.24 -39.73
C ASN A 812 20.83 -6.05 -38.68
N ALA A 813 19.64 -6.63 -38.91
CA ALA A 813 18.54 -6.55 -37.95
C ALA A 813 18.82 -7.23 -36.59
N ILE A 814 19.67 -8.26 -36.55
CA ILE A 814 20.07 -8.94 -35.30
C ILE A 814 21.21 -8.19 -34.60
N LEU A 815 22.18 -7.66 -35.34
CA LEU A 815 23.27 -6.84 -34.78
C LEU A 815 22.77 -5.50 -34.21
N GLU A 816 21.66 -4.97 -34.75
CA GLU A 816 20.94 -3.80 -34.20
C GLU A 816 20.19 -4.10 -32.88
N GLN A 817 20.08 -5.38 -32.49
CA GLN A 817 19.41 -5.83 -31.27
C GLN A 817 20.42 -6.21 -30.18
N PRO A 818 20.02 -6.13 -28.89
CA PRO A 818 20.86 -6.60 -27.78
C PRO A 818 21.26 -8.07 -27.96
N VAL A 819 22.51 -8.41 -27.65
CA VAL A 819 23.01 -9.79 -27.74
C VAL A 819 22.23 -10.69 -26.78
N SER A 820 21.63 -11.76 -27.28
CA SER A 820 21.01 -12.80 -26.44
C SER A 820 22.00 -13.93 -26.19
N PHE A 821 22.49 -14.08 -24.96
CA PHE A 821 23.47 -15.11 -24.64
C PHE A 821 22.92 -16.53 -24.80
N SER A 822 23.79 -17.46 -25.22
CA SER A 822 23.58 -18.88 -24.95
C SER A 822 23.87 -19.20 -23.48
N ARG A 823 23.24 -20.25 -22.94
CA ARG A 823 23.52 -20.72 -21.58
C ARG A 823 24.97 -21.23 -21.43
N GLY A 824 25.49 -21.18 -20.21
CA GLY A 824 26.81 -21.68 -19.83
C GLY A 824 27.94 -20.68 -20.02
N ILE A 825 27.73 -19.39 -19.68
CA ILE A 825 28.77 -18.35 -19.76
C ILE A 825 29.89 -18.63 -18.76
N PHE A 826 29.51 -19.12 -17.58
CA PHE A 826 30.41 -19.39 -16.46
C PHE A 826 30.80 -20.88 -16.34
N GLU A 827 30.40 -21.72 -17.30
CA GLU A 827 30.71 -23.15 -17.32
C GLU A 827 31.93 -23.44 -18.22
N ASP A 828 32.92 -24.16 -17.69
CA ASP A 828 34.03 -24.67 -18.50
C ASP A 828 33.60 -25.92 -19.29
N LYS A 829 33.59 -25.82 -20.63
CA LYS A 829 33.17 -26.91 -21.56
C LYS A 829 33.94 -28.23 -21.38
N LYS A 830 35.09 -28.24 -20.70
CA LYS A 830 35.86 -29.46 -20.41
C LYS A 830 35.24 -30.30 -19.28
N VAL A 831 34.45 -29.70 -18.38
CA VAL A 831 33.82 -30.38 -17.24
C VAL A 831 32.53 -31.10 -17.65
N SER A 832 31.82 -30.62 -18.68
CA SER A 832 30.51 -31.16 -19.09
C SER A 832 30.54 -32.52 -19.80
N VAL A 833 31.72 -33.06 -20.15
CA VAL A 833 31.85 -34.31 -20.94
C VAL A 833 31.96 -35.55 -20.04
N LYS A 834 32.23 -35.40 -18.75
CA LYS A 834 32.08 -36.48 -17.75
C LYS A 834 30.84 -36.16 -16.94
N ASN A 835 29.74 -36.93 -17.09
CA ASN A 835 28.48 -37.07 -16.30
C ASN A 835 28.26 -36.28 -14.97
N GLU A 836 28.77 -35.06 -14.81
CA GLU A 836 28.86 -34.32 -13.56
C GLU A 836 28.45 -32.88 -13.82
N TRP A 837 27.17 -32.59 -13.63
CA TRP A 837 26.73 -31.22 -13.38
C TRP A 837 27.29 -30.75 -12.04
N SER A 838 28.46 -30.10 -12.06
CA SER A 838 29.22 -29.62 -10.90
C SER A 838 28.59 -28.44 -10.13
N ILE A 839 27.45 -27.92 -10.60
CA ILE A 839 26.70 -26.81 -9.97
C ILE A 839 25.78 -27.34 -8.84
N ILE A 840 25.45 -28.64 -8.87
CA ILE A 840 24.64 -29.30 -7.84
C ILE A 840 25.56 -29.71 -6.69
N PRO A 841 25.29 -29.32 -5.43
CA PRO A 841 25.99 -29.88 -4.30
C PRO A 841 25.76 -31.39 -4.27
N LYS A 842 26.80 -32.17 -4.57
CA LYS A 842 26.80 -33.62 -4.37
C LYS A 842 27.00 -34.00 -2.91
N ASP A 843 27.10 -33.02 -2.00
CA ASP A 843 27.35 -33.29 -0.59
C ASP A 843 26.12 -33.95 0.04
N PRO A 844 26.16 -35.28 0.30
CA PRO A 844 25.04 -35.99 0.89
C PRO A 844 24.75 -35.55 2.33
N THR A 845 25.64 -34.75 2.94
CA THR A 845 25.45 -34.18 4.28
C THR A 845 24.60 -32.91 4.30
N THR A 846 24.25 -32.32 3.15
CA THR A 846 23.41 -31.11 3.11
C THR A 846 21.99 -31.42 3.57
N GLN A 847 21.65 -31.02 4.79
CA GLN A 847 20.32 -31.19 5.37
C GLN A 847 19.38 -30.09 4.88
N TYR A 848 18.48 -30.42 3.96
CA TYR A 848 17.41 -29.54 3.50
C TYR A 848 16.26 -29.45 4.51
N GLN A 849 15.38 -28.46 4.32
CA GLN A 849 14.13 -28.32 5.08
C GLN A 849 13.30 -29.61 5.03
N SER A 850 12.69 -29.97 6.16
CA SER A 850 11.96 -31.22 6.33
C SER A 850 10.76 -31.39 5.38
N PHE A 851 10.17 -30.29 4.89
CA PHE A 851 9.06 -30.36 3.93
C PHE A 851 9.43 -31.01 2.60
N TYR A 852 10.71 -31.04 2.21
CA TYR A 852 11.14 -31.74 1.00
C TYR A 852 11.03 -33.27 1.15
N ASN A 853 10.97 -33.78 2.37
CA ASN A 853 10.83 -35.22 2.67
C ASN A 853 9.36 -35.68 2.66
N LEU A 854 8.40 -34.75 2.61
CA LEU A 854 6.97 -35.07 2.61
C LEU A 854 6.49 -35.65 1.27
N ILE A 855 7.25 -35.44 0.19
CA ILE A 855 6.90 -35.92 -1.14
C ILE A 855 7.51 -37.29 -1.36
N ASN A 856 6.67 -38.30 -1.56
CA ASN A 856 7.09 -39.64 -1.95
C ASN A 856 7.12 -39.74 -3.49
N VAL A 857 8.07 -39.08 -4.15
CA VAL A 857 8.18 -39.11 -5.63
C VAL A 857 8.62 -40.50 -6.14
N TYR A 858 9.16 -41.35 -5.24
CA TYR A 858 9.82 -42.61 -5.59
C TYR A 858 8.96 -43.87 -5.36
N THR A 859 7.71 -43.76 -4.92
CA THR A 859 6.85 -44.95 -4.74
C THR A 859 6.17 -45.38 -6.05
N ASN A 860 6.66 -46.52 -6.56
CA ASN A 860 6.10 -47.54 -7.46
C ASN A 860 5.44 -47.14 -8.81
N GLU A 861 6.00 -47.74 -9.88
CA GLU A 861 5.46 -48.04 -11.22
C GLU A 861 4.40 -47.08 -11.80
N ALA A 862 4.86 -46.01 -12.46
CA ALA A 862 3.99 -45.23 -13.33
C ALA A 862 3.41 -46.10 -14.46
N ILE A 863 2.09 -46.11 -14.57
CA ILE A 863 1.31 -47.03 -15.41
C ILE A 863 1.36 -46.61 -16.89
N ASP A 864 1.55 -45.31 -17.17
CA ASP A 864 1.58 -44.73 -18.52
C ASP A 864 2.75 -43.70 -18.74
N LYS A 865 3.04 -43.40 -20.02
CA LYS A 865 4.05 -42.45 -20.51
C LYS A 865 3.73 -40.99 -20.16
N GLU A 866 2.46 -40.57 -20.11
CA GLU A 866 2.08 -39.21 -19.73
C GLU A 866 2.31 -38.96 -18.24
N GLU A 867 1.92 -39.91 -17.39
CA GLU A 867 2.17 -39.86 -15.94
C GLU A 867 3.68 -39.80 -15.62
N LYS A 868 4.51 -40.56 -16.36
CA LYS A 868 6.00 -40.48 -16.25
C LYS A 868 6.54 -39.09 -16.60
N LYS A 869 6.02 -38.46 -17.67
CA LYS A 869 6.44 -37.12 -18.08
C LYS A 869 6.09 -36.08 -17.02
N GLU A 870 4.90 -36.19 -16.42
CA GLU A 870 4.46 -35.29 -15.36
C GLU A 870 5.29 -35.46 -14.09
N LYS A 871 5.51 -36.69 -13.62
CA LYS A 871 6.41 -37.00 -12.49
C LYS A 871 7.82 -36.43 -12.71
N TYR A 872 8.38 -36.61 -13.90
CA TYR A 872 9.70 -36.05 -14.24
C TYR A 872 9.71 -34.52 -14.26
N LYS A 873 8.66 -33.88 -14.80
CA LYS A 873 8.50 -32.42 -14.82
C LYS A 873 8.46 -31.86 -13.39
N ASN A 874 7.72 -32.51 -12.51
CA ASN A 874 7.58 -32.14 -11.10
C ASN A 874 8.91 -32.32 -10.34
N LEU A 875 9.59 -33.45 -10.51
CA LEU A 875 10.91 -33.70 -9.92
C LEU A 875 11.95 -32.66 -10.36
N ARG A 876 11.96 -32.30 -11.65
CA ARG A 876 12.87 -31.27 -12.17
C ARG A 876 12.57 -29.90 -11.57
N ALA A 877 11.29 -29.57 -11.37
CA ALA A 877 10.88 -28.32 -10.74
C ALA A 877 11.34 -28.27 -9.27
N ILE A 878 11.13 -29.34 -8.50
CA ILE A 878 11.58 -29.44 -7.10
C ILE A 878 13.11 -29.32 -7.01
N ASN A 879 13.85 -30.06 -7.82
CA ASN A 879 15.33 -30.02 -7.80
C ASN A 879 15.86 -28.64 -8.15
N LYS A 880 15.21 -27.94 -9.09
CA LYS A 880 15.56 -26.53 -9.41
C LYS A 880 15.41 -25.65 -8.17
N VAL A 881 14.34 -25.79 -7.41
CA VAL A 881 14.12 -24.98 -6.19
C VAL A 881 15.08 -25.37 -5.07
N LYS A 882 15.41 -26.65 -4.89
CA LYS A 882 16.45 -27.08 -3.91
C LYS A 882 17.80 -26.44 -4.19
N ILE A 883 18.22 -26.39 -5.46
CA ILE A 883 19.46 -25.71 -5.86
C ILE A 883 19.35 -24.20 -5.53
N GLN A 884 18.23 -23.55 -5.84
CA GLN A 884 18.01 -22.15 -5.50
C GLN A 884 18.10 -21.88 -3.98
N ASP A 885 17.52 -22.75 -3.16
CA ASP A 885 17.56 -22.65 -1.70
C ASP A 885 18.99 -22.79 -1.14
N TYR A 886 19.80 -23.68 -1.72
CA TYR A 886 21.22 -23.82 -1.36
C TYR A 886 22.00 -22.53 -1.60
N TYR A 887 21.87 -21.93 -2.79
CA TYR A 887 22.57 -20.68 -3.08
C TYR A 887 22.01 -19.50 -2.28
N LEU A 888 20.70 -19.49 -1.98
CA LEU A 888 20.11 -18.52 -1.04
C LEU A 888 20.74 -18.63 0.35
N LYS A 889 20.99 -19.84 0.85
CA LYS A 889 21.67 -20.03 2.14
C LYS A 889 23.08 -19.45 2.14
N LEU A 890 23.87 -19.69 1.09
CA LEU A 890 25.20 -19.09 0.96
C LEU A 890 25.15 -17.57 0.95
N MET A 891 24.18 -16.97 0.24
CA MET A 891 23.96 -15.52 0.25
C MET A 891 23.57 -15.00 1.64
N VAL A 892 22.69 -15.72 2.36
CA VAL A 892 22.27 -15.40 3.73
C VAL A 892 23.46 -15.42 4.70
N ASP A 893 24.28 -16.47 4.67
CA ASP A 893 25.45 -16.59 5.56
C ASP A 893 26.44 -15.46 5.36
N THR A 894 26.65 -15.12 4.09
CA THR A 894 27.57 -14.07 3.68
C THR A 894 27.07 -12.69 4.13
N LEU A 895 25.78 -12.38 3.89
CA LEU A 895 25.15 -11.13 4.35
C LEU A 895 25.11 -11.04 5.88
N TYR A 896 24.83 -12.14 6.56
CA TYR A 896 24.75 -12.17 8.02
C TYR A 896 26.13 -11.89 8.65
N GLN A 897 27.19 -12.51 8.11
CA GLN A 897 28.56 -12.23 8.54
C GLN A 897 28.95 -10.76 8.32
N ASP A 898 28.59 -10.18 7.17
CA ASP A 898 28.85 -8.78 6.82
C ASP A 898 28.12 -7.79 7.75
N LEU A 899 26.85 -8.07 8.09
CA LEU A 899 26.01 -7.17 8.88
C LEU A 899 26.30 -7.22 10.38
N PHE A 900 26.72 -8.37 10.91
CA PHE A 900 26.82 -8.61 12.36
C PHE A 900 28.21 -9.03 12.84
N ASN A 901 29.19 -9.17 11.93
CA ASN A 901 30.55 -9.64 12.24
C ASN A 901 30.60 -11.00 12.97
N GLN A 902 29.60 -11.86 12.76
CA GLN A 902 29.54 -13.21 13.35
C GLN A 902 28.88 -14.20 12.39
N PRO A 903 29.30 -15.49 12.39
CA PRO A 903 28.78 -16.48 11.46
C PRO A 903 27.36 -16.92 11.84
N LEU A 904 26.60 -17.32 10.82
CA LEU A 904 25.30 -17.96 11.02
C LEU A 904 25.48 -19.47 11.16
N ASP A 905 25.64 -19.95 12.40
CA ASP A 905 25.77 -21.36 12.72
C ASP A 905 24.41 -22.11 12.64
N LYS A 906 23.86 -22.21 11.43
CA LYS A 906 22.60 -22.90 11.12
C LYS A 906 22.65 -23.57 9.76
N SER A 907 22.03 -24.74 9.60
CA SER A 907 21.89 -25.44 8.32
C SER A 907 20.59 -25.03 7.61
N LEU A 908 20.34 -25.56 6.41
CA LEU A 908 19.08 -25.32 5.70
C LEU A 908 17.87 -25.92 6.43
N SER A 909 18.02 -27.05 7.13
CA SER A 909 16.94 -27.68 7.88
C SER A 909 16.40 -26.79 9.00
N ASP A 910 17.24 -25.91 9.56
CA ASP A 910 16.86 -24.99 10.64
C ASP A 910 15.94 -23.83 10.19
N PHE A 911 15.81 -23.60 8.87
CA PHE A 911 14.99 -22.49 8.35
C PHE A 911 13.49 -22.81 8.42
N TYR A 912 13.11 -24.07 8.58
CA TYR A 912 11.72 -24.49 8.70
C TYR A 912 11.53 -25.43 9.88
N VAL A 913 10.61 -25.07 10.78
CA VAL A 913 10.21 -25.89 11.92
C VAL A 913 8.68 -25.99 11.90
N SER A 914 8.16 -27.23 11.90
CA SER A 914 6.71 -27.46 11.87
C SER A 914 6.02 -26.85 13.10
N LYS A 915 4.73 -26.53 13.00
CA LYS A 915 3.97 -25.97 14.14
C LYS A 915 4.02 -26.87 15.38
N ALA A 916 3.79 -28.17 15.19
CA ALA A 916 3.80 -29.15 16.28
C ALA A 916 5.15 -29.21 16.99
N GLU A 917 6.25 -29.14 16.23
CA GLU A 917 7.60 -29.14 16.78
C GLU A 917 7.93 -27.81 17.49
N ARG A 918 7.50 -26.67 16.94
CA ARG A 918 7.63 -25.37 17.59
C ARG A 918 6.90 -25.31 18.93
N GLU A 919 5.68 -25.85 19.01
CA GLU A 919 4.93 -25.91 20.28
C GLU A 919 5.66 -26.75 21.33
N LYS A 920 6.29 -27.87 20.94
CA LYS A 920 7.15 -28.67 21.82
C LYS A 920 8.38 -27.89 22.29
N ILE A 921 9.09 -27.21 21.37
CA ILE A 921 10.26 -26.38 21.72
C ILE A 921 9.86 -25.25 22.68
N LYS A 922 8.74 -24.57 22.42
CA LYS A 922 8.19 -23.51 23.28
C LYS A 922 7.83 -24.04 24.67
N ALA A 923 7.17 -25.20 24.76
CA ALA A 923 6.83 -25.83 26.04
C ALA A 923 8.08 -26.16 26.85
N ASN A 924 9.11 -26.72 26.20
CA ASN A 924 10.38 -27.04 26.83
C ASN A 924 11.12 -25.76 27.29
N ALA A 925 11.22 -24.75 26.43
CA ALA A 925 11.86 -23.47 26.78
C ALA A 925 11.20 -22.82 28.00
N LYS A 926 9.85 -22.86 28.09
CA LYS A 926 9.09 -22.36 29.23
C LYS A 926 9.32 -23.18 30.50
N ALA A 927 9.34 -24.50 30.40
CA ALA A 927 9.57 -25.40 31.54
C ALA A 927 10.95 -25.21 32.16
N TYR A 928 11.98 -25.00 31.32
CA TYR A 928 13.38 -24.92 31.75
C TYR A 928 13.97 -23.50 31.79
N GLN A 929 13.15 -22.45 31.61
CA GLN A 929 13.59 -21.04 31.52
C GLN A 929 14.74 -20.81 30.52
N LYS A 930 14.74 -21.53 29.39
CA LYS A 930 15.75 -21.39 28.32
C LYS A 930 15.27 -20.44 27.23
N CYS A 931 16.20 -19.96 26.39
CA CYS A 931 15.87 -19.19 25.19
C CYS A 931 14.96 -20.00 24.25
N ASN A 932 13.94 -19.34 23.69
CA ASN A 932 13.05 -19.96 22.74
C ASN A 932 13.68 -19.99 21.34
N ASP A 933 14.31 -21.11 21.00
CA ASP A 933 14.94 -21.35 19.70
C ASP A 933 13.98 -22.00 18.68
N SER A 934 12.66 -21.85 18.87
CA SER A 934 11.64 -22.43 17.95
C SER A 934 11.71 -21.91 16.52
N SER A 935 12.50 -20.87 16.24
CA SER A 935 12.67 -20.33 14.90
C SER A 935 13.97 -19.52 14.82
N LEU A 936 14.60 -19.50 13.64
CA LEU A 936 15.72 -18.60 13.33
C LEU A 936 15.38 -17.13 13.62
N TRP A 937 14.12 -16.75 13.43
CA TRP A 937 13.61 -15.42 13.70
C TRP A 937 13.69 -14.98 15.17
N ASN A 938 13.81 -15.93 16.10
CA ASN A 938 13.93 -15.66 17.52
C ASN A 938 15.38 -15.51 18.00
N LYS A 939 16.37 -15.69 17.12
CA LYS A 939 17.79 -15.47 17.44
C LYS A 939 18.00 -14.01 17.87
N VAL A 940 18.56 -13.81 19.05
CA VAL A 940 18.90 -12.49 19.60
C VAL A 940 20.23 -12.04 19.00
N ILE A 941 20.30 -10.76 18.64
CA ILE A 941 21.46 -10.14 18.00
C ILE A 941 21.83 -8.90 18.81
N ASP A 942 23.12 -8.70 19.05
CA ASP A 942 23.60 -7.45 19.64
C ASP A 942 23.68 -6.39 18.54
N LEU A 943 22.87 -5.33 18.69
CA LEU A 943 22.73 -4.26 17.71
C LEU A 943 23.13 -2.92 18.33
N SER A 944 24.08 -2.23 17.70
CA SER A 944 24.41 -0.85 18.02
C SER A 944 23.99 0.08 16.87
N LEU A 945 23.40 1.23 17.22
CA LEU A 945 22.87 2.22 16.28
C LEU A 945 23.38 3.61 16.61
N GLN A 946 23.43 4.51 15.61
CA GLN A 946 23.85 5.91 15.76
C GLN A 946 25.23 6.03 16.45
N ASN A 947 26.26 5.40 15.87
CA ASN A 947 27.62 5.38 16.44
C ASN A 947 27.66 4.93 17.91
N ASN A 948 26.98 3.82 18.23
CA ASN A 948 26.84 3.24 19.57
C ASN A 948 26.04 4.09 20.59
N ARG A 949 25.33 5.14 20.16
CA ARG A 949 24.45 5.93 21.05
C ARG A 949 23.19 5.19 21.46
N ILE A 950 22.74 4.20 20.69
CA ILE A 950 21.62 3.32 21.05
C ILE A 950 22.10 1.87 21.00
N THR A 951 21.91 1.15 22.10
CA THR A 951 22.17 -0.29 22.21
C THR A 951 20.86 -1.06 22.33
N ALA A 952 20.78 -2.19 21.64
CA ALA A 952 19.62 -3.05 21.64
C ALA A 952 20.00 -4.51 21.41
N ASN A 953 19.21 -5.43 21.97
CA ASN A 953 19.36 -6.86 21.74
C ASN A 953 18.10 -7.41 21.04
N PRO A 954 17.80 -6.94 19.80
CA PRO A 954 16.61 -7.39 19.10
C PRO A 954 16.70 -8.85 18.71
N LYS A 955 15.54 -9.48 18.58
CA LYS A 955 15.43 -10.70 17.78
C LYS A 955 15.62 -10.37 16.31
N LEU A 956 16.12 -11.31 15.50
CA LEU A 956 16.33 -11.12 14.05
C LEU A 956 15.08 -10.56 13.35
N LYS A 957 13.88 -11.02 13.74
CA LYS A 957 12.61 -10.52 13.16
C LYS A 957 12.30 -9.05 13.48
N ASP A 958 12.86 -8.52 14.55
CA ASP A 958 12.54 -7.18 15.05
C ASP A 958 13.56 -6.13 14.63
N ILE A 959 14.68 -6.46 14.00
CA ILE A 959 15.75 -5.50 13.66
C ILE A 959 15.18 -4.25 12.95
N GLY A 960 14.24 -4.45 12.02
CA GLY A 960 13.60 -3.36 11.30
C GLY A 960 12.77 -2.41 12.18
N LYS A 961 12.24 -2.86 13.33
CA LYS A 961 11.55 -2.01 14.33
C LYS A 961 12.55 -1.06 14.98
N TYR A 962 13.66 -1.60 15.47
CA TYR A 962 14.67 -0.83 16.20
C TYR A 962 15.34 0.20 15.31
N LYS A 963 15.66 -0.15 14.06
CA LYS A 963 16.23 0.80 13.10
C LYS A 963 15.22 1.85 12.60
N ARG A 964 13.93 1.51 12.39
CA ARG A 964 12.89 2.49 12.06
C ARG A 964 12.67 3.50 13.18
N ALA A 965 12.77 3.05 14.42
CA ALA A 965 12.64 3.95 15.56
C ALA A 965 13.77 5.00 15.61
N VAL A 966 14.94 4.74 15.03
CA VAL A 966 15.98 5.77 14.86
C VAL A 966 15.55 6.90 13.91
N GLN A 967 14.60 6.64 13.02
CA GLN A 967 14.04 7.63 12.09
C GLN A 967 12.83 8.37 12.66
N ASP A 968 12.30 7.95 13.80
CA ASP A 968 11.21 8.65 14.47
C ASP A 968 11.69 10.04 14.88
N GLU A 969 11.00 11.08 14.44
CA GLU A 969 11.34 12.48 14.72
C GLU A 969 11.45 12.74 16.24
N LYS A 970 10.63 12.06 17.06
CA LYS A 970 10.71 12.17 18.52
C LYS A 970 12.04 11.64 19.04
N ILE A 971 12.50 10.49 18.56
CA ILE A 971 13.77 9.89 18.97
C ILE A 971 14.94 10.72 18.42
N ALA A 972 14.89 11.12 17.15
CA ALA A 972 15.89 11.98 16.54
C ALA A 972 16.08 13.27 17.36
N THR A 973 14.99 13.92 17.75
CA THR A 973 14.98 15.12 18.59
C THR A 973 15.51 14.83 20.00
N LEU A 974 15.07 13.76 20.66
CA LEU A 974 15.55 13.35 21.99
C LEU A 974 17.07 13.17 22.03
N LEU A 975 17.64 12.53 21.00
CA LEU A 975 19.09 12.31 20.90
C LEU A 975 19.88 13.63 20.79
N THR A 976 19.25 14.75 20.45
CA THR A 976 19.92 16.05 20.38
C THR A 976 20.10 16.71 21.76
N TYR A 977 19.28 16.37 22.75
CA TYR A 977 19.26 17.05 24.05
C TYR A 977 20.47 16.74 24.94
N ASP A 978 20.98 15.51 24.87
CA ASP A 978 22.14 15.07 25.65
C ASP A 978 23.01 14.09 24.86
N ASN A 979 24.13 13.65 25.47
CA ASN A 979 25.09 12.73 24.88
C ASN A 979 25.06 11.32 25.51
N ARG A 980 24.04 10.97 26.29
CA ARG A 980 24.01 9.68 26.98
C ARG A 980 23.84 8.53 25.99
N THR A 981 24.26 7.33 26.41
CA THR A 981 23.95 6.09 25.70
C THR A 981 22.57 5.60 26.13
N TRP A 982 21.71 5.33 25.16
CA TRP A 982 20.36 4.84 25.38
C TRP A 982 20.28 3.34 25.17
N THR A 983 19.40 2.70 25.92
CA THR A 983 18.89 1.37 25.60
C THR A 983 17.53 1.54 24.92
N TYR A 984 17.25 0.76 23.88
CA TYR A 984 15.96 0.88 23.21
C TYR A 984 14.79 0.44 24.11
N ALA A 985 14.98 -0.69 24.81
CA ALA A 985 14.01 -1.26 25.73
C ALA A 985 14.64 -1.52 27.09
N LEU A 986 13.83 -1.43 28.14
CA LEU A 986 14.25 -1.72 29.51
C LEU A 986 14.83 -3.14 29.63
N GLN A 987 16.13 -3.25 29.85
CA GLN A 987 16.81 -4.54 30.00
C GLN A 987 16.73 -5.03 31.45
N LYS A 988 16.50 -6.34 31.65
CA LYS A 988 16.64 -6.96 32.98
C LYS A 988 18.13 -6.97 33.36
N PRO A 989 18.54 -6.38 34.50
CA PRO A 989 19.94 -6.30 34.86
C PRO A 989 20.51 -7.70 35.12
N LYS A 990 21.76 -7.95 34.69
CA LYS A 990 22.45 -9.23 34.89
C LYS A 990 22.79 -9.51 36.37
N LYS A 991 22.75 -8.49 37.24
CA LYS A 991 22.95 -8.62 38.70
C LYS A 991 21.76 -8.00 39.45
N LYS A 992 21.35 -8.63 40.57
CA LYS A 992 20.22 -8.23 41.43
C LYS A 992 20.49 -6.97 42.28
N ASN A 993 21.04 -5.90 41.73
CA ASN A 993 21.11 -4.62 42.45
C ASN A 993 19.92 -3.73 42.09
N LYS A 994 19.21 -3.22 43.11
CA LYS A 994 18.02 -2.36 42.92
C LYS A 994 18.36 -0.98 42.32
N ASN A 995 19.57 -0.47 42.53
CA ASN A 995 19.98 0.85 42.03
C ASN A 995 20.25 0.82 40.52
N ASP A 996 20.91 -0.23 40.00
CA ASP A 996 21.13 -0.43 38.56
C ASP A 996 19.81 -0.44 37.76
N TYR A 997 18.72 -0.95 38.35
CA TYR A 997 17.41 -0.98 37.70
C TYR A 997 16.76 0.40 37.56
N LYS A 998 17.03 1.34 38.48
CA LYS A 998 16.48 2.70 38.43
C LYS A 998 17.16 3.55 37.36
N GLU A 999 18.48 3.50 37.26
CA GLU A 999 19.23 4.23 36.22
C GLU A 999 18.85 3.74 34.82
N LEU A 1000 18.73 2.42 34.64
CA LEU A 1000 18.31 1.80 33.37
C LEU A 1000 16.92 2.24 32.91
N HIS A 1001 16.05 2.67 33.83
CA HIS A 1001 14.68 3.06 33.55
C HIS A 1001 14.57 4.42 32.84
N TYR A 1002 15.46 5.36 33.17
CA TYR A 1002 15.51 6.70 32.56
C TYR A 1002 16.43 6.77 31.34
N THR A 1003 17.14 5.69 31.03
CA THR A 1003 17.93 5.52 29.81
C THR A 1003 17.25 4.57 28.81
N ALA A 1004 15.98 4.23 29.01
CA ALA A 1004 15.18 3.37 28.14
C ALA A 1004 14.23 4.21 27.26
N LEU A 1005 14.41 4.17 25.93
CA LEU A 1005 13.61 4.96 24.99
C LEU A 1005 12.12 4.57 24.99
N ASN A 1006 11.81 3.28 25.12
CA ASN A 1006 10.41 2.82 25.16
C ASN A 1006 9.62 3.41 26.35
N MET A 1007 10.26 3.55 27.51
CA MET A 1007 9.64 4.16 28.71
C MET A 1007 9.41 5.67 28.52
N GLU A 1008 10.38 6.37 27.93
CA GLU A 1008 10.23 7.80 27.60
C GLU A 1008 9.05 8.05 26.66
N LEU A 1009 8.90 7.24 25.61
CA LEU A 1009 7.78 7.37 24.67
C LEU A 1009 6.42 7.03 25.30
N GLN A 1010 6.37 6.08 26.24
CA GLN A 1010 5.14 5.78 26.98
C GLN A 1010 4.72 6.95 27.89
N GLU A 1011 5.67 7.54 28.62
CA GLU A 1011 5.39 8.70 29.46
C GLU A 1011 5.05 9.94 28.62
N TYR A 1012 5.63 10.09 27.44
CA TYR A 1012 5.23 11.10 26.46
C TYR A 1012 3.74 11.06 26.13
N GLU A 1013 3.21 9.91 25.72
CA GLU A 1013 1.79 9.78 25.36
C GLU A 1013 0.88 10.06 26.57
N LYS A 1014 1.31 9.65 27.76
CA LYS A 1014 0.59 9.92 29.01
C LYS A 1014 0.57 11.40 29.36
N VAL A 1015 1.70 12.11 29.25
CA VAL A 1015 1.78 13.56 29.48
C VAL A 1015 0.91 14.30 28.48
N ARG A 1016 1.09 13.98 27.19
CA ARG A 1016 0.35 14.60 26.09
C ARG A 1016 -1.17 14.46 26.24
N SER A 1017 -1.66 13.23 26.50
CA SER A 1017 -3.10 12.93 26.55
C SER A 1017 -3.78 13.26 27.87
N LYS A 1018 -3.04 13.28 29.01
CA LYS A 1018 -3.65 13.39 30.34
C LYS A 1018 -3.25 14.62 31.16
N LYS A 1019 -2.18 15.34 30.77
CA LYS A 1019 -1.64 16.43 31.58
C LYS A 1019 -1.51 17.75 30.84
N LEU A 1020 -0.78 17.78 29.72
CA LEU A 1020 -0.40 19.04 29.09
C LEU A 1020 -1.61 19.85 28.59
N LEU A 1021 -2.48 19.24 27.78
CA LEU A 1021 -3.66 19.95 27.26
C LEU A 1021 -4.65 20.34 28.37
N LYS A 1022 -4.65 19.60 29.48
CA LYS A 1022 -5.40 19.98 30.68
C LYS A 1022 -4.85 21.27 31.30
N GLN A 1023 -3.53 21.40 31.43
CA GLN A 1023 -2.89 22.62 31.94
C GLN A 1023 -3.15 23.82 31.02
N VAL A 1024 -3.12 23.61 29.70
CA VAL A 1024 -3.47 24.64 28.70
C VAL A 1024 -4.90 25.14 28.91
N GLN A 1025 -5.88 24.23 28.98
CA GLN A 1025 -7.29 24.60 29.19
C GLN A 1025 -7.54 25.25 30.55
N GLN A 1026 -6.80 24.85 31.58
CA GLN A 1026 -6.88 25.48 32.91
C GLN A 1026 -6.38 26.92 32.87
N LEU A 1027 -5.29 27.19 32.15
CA LEU A 1027 -4.79 28.55 31.97
C LEU A 1027 -5.76 29.41 31.15
N GLU A 1028 -6.29 28.88 30.04
CA GLU A 1028 -7.32 29.58 29.24
C GLU A 1028 -8.55 29.94 30.10
N LYS A 1029 -9.02 28.99 30.91
CA LYS A 1029 -10.12 29.22 31.85
C LYS A 1029 -9.79 30.36 32.82
N GLN A 1030 -8.61 30.29 33.44
CA GLN A 1030 -8.18 31.26 34.43
C GLN A 1030 -8.07 32.67 33.84
N ILE A 1031 -7.54 32.80 32.62
CA ILE A 1031 -7.51 34.05 31.86
C ILE A 1031 -8.92 34.59 31.63
N LEU A 1032 -9.83 33.76 31.14
CA LEU A 1032 -11.20 34.19 30.82
C LEU A 1032 -12.00 34.61 32.07
N GLU A 1033 -11.77 33.97 33.21
CA GLU A 1033 -12.42 34.32 34.48
C GLU A 1033 -12.02 35.72 35.00
N GLU A 1034 -10.95 36.33 34.49
CA GLU A 1034 -10.56 37.71 34.83
C GLU A 1034 -11.27 38.78 33.97
N TYR A 1035 -11.88 38.39 32.84
CA TYR A 1035 -12.56 39.34 31.94
C TYR A 1035 -14.02 39.48 32.35
N THR A 1036 -14.38 40.66 32.88
CA THR A 1036 -15.73 40.98 33.39
C THR A 1036 -16.82 40.78 32.35
N ASP A 1037 -16.53 41.08 31.08
CA ASP A 1037 -17.47 40.90 29.97
C ASP A 1037 -17.73 39.41 29.72
N PHE A 1038 -16.71 38.55 29.84
CA PHE A 1038 -16.88 37.11 29.72
C PHE A 1038 -17.71 36.54 30.88
N LEU A 1039 -17.46 36.98 32.12
CA LEU A 1039 -18.23 36.53 33.28
C LEU A 1039 -19.71 36.91 33.20
N SER A 1040 -20.01 38.11 32.70
CA SER A 1040 -21.38 38.65 32.63
C SER A 1040 -22.16 38.20 31.40
N THR A 1041 -21.50 38.11 30.23
CA THR A 1041 -22.17 37.84 28.95
C THR A 1041 -21.89 36.45 28.37
N GLN A 1042 -20.88 35.73 28.89
CA GLN A 1042 -20.34 34.50 28.29
C GLN A 1042 -19.89 34.65 26.83
N ILE A 1043 -19.66 35.89 26.37
CA ILE A 1043 -19.11 36.20 25.05
C ILE A 1043 -17.58 36.17 25.15
N HIS A 1044 -16.95 35.38 24.29
CA HIS A 1044 -15.49 35.25 24.27
C HIS A 1044 -14.82 36.49 23.65
N PRO A 1045 -13.73 37.00 24.26
CA PRO A 1045 -13.03 38.19 23.75
C PRO A 1045 -12.42 37.97 22.36
N ALA A 1046 -12.65 38.91 21.43
CA ALA A 1046 -12.14 38.84 20.06
C ALA A 1046 -10.59 38.86 19.99
N ASP A 1047 -9.95 39.55 20.94
CA ASP A 1047 -8.48 39.69 21.01
C ASP A 1047 -7.77 38.35 21.27
N PHE A 1048 -8.50 37.36 21.80
CA PHE A 1048 -8.02 36.01 22.05
C PHE A 1048 -8.25 35.05 20.89
N GLU A 1049 -8.81 35.53 19.78
CA GLU A 1049 -9.19 34.72 18.64
C GLU A 1049 -8.28 34.93 17.43
N ARG A 1050 -8.25 33.92 16.57
CA ARG A 1050 -7.72 33.99 15.21
C ARG A 1050 -8.74 33.38 14.27
N GLU A 1051 -9.11 34.12 13.23
CA GLU A 1051 -10.16 33.70 12.28
C GLU A 1051 -11.48 33.33 12.99
N GLY A 1052 -11.77 33.96 14.13
CA GLY A 1052 -12.95 33.69 14.94
C GLY A 1052 -12.87 32.43 15.82
N ASN A 1053 -11.70 31.81 15.99
CA ASN A 1053 -11.51 30.67 16.88
C ASN A 1053 -10.49 31.00 18.01
N PRO A 1054 -10.66 30.46 19.23
CA PRO A 1054 -9.70 30.65 20.32
C PRO A 1054 -8.28 30.27 19.92
N ASN A 1055 -7.30 31.08 20.32
CA ASN A 1055 -5.90 30.87 19.97
C ASN A 1055 -4.97 31.03 21.17
N PHE A 1056 -4.30 29.95 21.58
CA PHE A 1056 -3.46 29.94 22.79
C PHE A 1056 -2.33 30.98 22.77
N LYS A 1057 -1.76 31.31 21.59
CA LYS A 1057 -0.74 32.38 21.46
C LYS A 1057 -1.36 33.74 21.77
N LYS A 1058 -2.57 34.01 21.26
CA LYS A 1058 -3.31 35.26 21.50
C LYS A 1058 -3.70 35.42 22.97
N TYR A 1059 -4.12 34.35 23.64
CA TYR A 1059 -4.36 34.34 25.08
C TYR A 1059 -3.15 34.83 25.87
N LEU A 1060 -1.95 34.29 25.61
CA LEU A 1060 -0.74 34.72 26.31
C LEU A 1060 -0.34 36.16 25.97
N ALA A 1061 -0.43 36.55 24.69
CA ALA A 1061 -0.03 37.89 24.24
C ALA A 1061 -0.91 38.99 24.86
N HIS A 1062 -2.24 38.83 24.83
CA HIS A 1062 -3.17 39.90 25.18
C HIS A 1062 -3.56 39.91 26.66
N SER A 1063 -3.35 38.82 27.41
CA SER A 1063 -3.71 38.77 28.84
C SER A 1063 -2.52 38.79 29.81
N ILE A 1064 -1.38 38.19 29.47
CA ILE A 1064 -0.24 38.06 30.39
C ILE A 1064 0.85 39.08 30.09
N LEU A 1065 0.99 39.49 28.82
CA LEU A 1065 2.10 40.31 28.36
C LEU A 1065 1.73 41.76 28.07
N GLU A 1066 0.43 42.04 27.83
CA GLU A 1066 -0.16 43.39 27.71
C GLU A 1066 0.45 44.28 26.61
N ASN A 1067 1.26 43.71 25.71
CA ASN A 1067 1.86 44.40 24.57
C ASN A 1067 1.68 43.55 23.31
N GLU A 1068 0.91 44.08 22.35
CA GLU A 1068 0.56 43.41 21.08
C GLU A 1068 1.78 43.20 20.17
N ASP A 1069 2.77 44.10 20.23
CA ASP A 1069 3.78 44.28 19.18
C ASP A 1069 4.88 43.20 19.10
N ASP A 1070 5.30 42.59 20.22
CA ASP A 1070 6.47 41.71 20.24
C ASP A 1070 6.14 40.23 19.98
N LEU A 1071 4.93 39.77 20.31
CA LEU A 1071 4.51 38.37 20.05
C LEU A 1071 3.76 38.19 18.74
N ASP A 1072 2.96 39.16 18.29
CA ASP A 1072 2.25 39.03 17.01
C ASP A 1072 3.20 39.01 15.82
N LYS A 1073 4.39 39.64 15.95
CA LYS A 1073 5.49 39.57 14.96
C LYS A 1073 6.27 38.26 14.97
N LEU A 1074 6.05 37.37 15.95
CA LEU A 1074 6.77 36.09 15.99
C LEU A 1074 6.30 35.15 14.87
N PRO A 1075 7.23 34.59 14.07
CA PRO A 1075 6.91 33.66 13.00
C PRO A 1075 6.32 32.36 13.56
N GLU A 1076 5.43 31.74 12.80
CA GLU A 1076 4.72 30.52 13.22
C GLU A 1076 5.59 29.26 13.22
N LYS A 1077 6.65 29.25 12.40
CA LYS A 1077 7.56 28.12 12.28
C LYS A 1077 8.64 28.20 13.36
N ALA A 1078 8.85 27.09 14.06
CA ALA A 1078 9.84 26.98 15.12
C ALA A 1078 11.28 27.26 14.63
N GLU A 1079 11.63 26.95 13.37
CA GLU A 1079 12.96 27.28 12.82
C GLU A 1079 13.19 28.80 12.71
N ALA A 1080 12.18 29.55 12.27
CA ALA A 1080 12.27 31.01 12.17
C ALA A 1080 12.34 31.69 13.55
N MET A 1081 11.78 31.05 14.59
CA MET A 1081 11.88 31.53 15.98
C MET A 1081 13.29 31.33 16.58
N ARG A 1082 14.14 30.46 16.00
CA ARG A 1082 15.52 30.23 16.46
C ARG A 1082 16.40 31.46 16.22
N GLU A 1083 16.22 32.13 15.09
CA GLU A 1083 16.94 33.37 14.75
C GLU A 1083 16.53 34.56 15.64
N LEU A 1084 15.36 34.47 16.29
CA LEU A 1084 14.81 35.48 17.20
C LEU A 1084 15.20 35.29 18.68
N ASP A 1085 15.70 34.11 19.10
CA ASP A 1085 16.15 33.91 20.49
C ASP A 1085 17.35 34.81 20.85
N GLU A 1086 18.18 35.15 19.87
CA GLU A 1086 19.32 36.05 20.06
C GLU A 1086 18.92 37.53 20.14
N THR A 1087 17.77 37.92 19.55
CA THR A 1087 17.33 39.33 19.48
C THR A 1087 16.35 39.72 20.58
N ILE A 1088 15.55 38.77 21.10
CA ILE A 1088 14.60 39.02 22.19
C ILE A 1088 15.34 38.99 23.52
N THR A 1089 15.51 40.13 24.18
CA THR A 1089 16.20 40.21 25.49
C THR A 1089 15.27 40.01 26.68
N ASN A 1090 13.95 40.18 26.50
CA ASN A 1090 12.98 40.12 27.59
C ASN A 1090 12.74 38.66 28.06
N PRO A 1091 13.07 38.32 29.33
CA PRO A 1091 12.93 36.96 29.84
C PRO A 1091 11.48 36.48 29.95
N ILE A 1092 10.50 37.39 30.09
CA ILE A 1092 9.07 37.06 30.16
C ILE A 1092 8.56 36.61 28.79
N ILE A 1093 8.98 37.30 27.72
CA ILE A 1093 8.65 36.93 26.34
C ILE A 1093 9.27 35.57 25.98
N LYS A 1094 10.54 35.33 26.37
CA LYS A 1094 11.18 34.02 26.20
C LYS A 1094 10.43 32.88 26.89
N LYS A 1095 9.95 33.12 28.11
CA LYS A 1095 9.11 32.17 28.85
C LYS A 1095 7.79 31.86 28.13
N ALA A 1096 7.11 32.87 27.58
CA ALA A 1096 5.90 32.68 26.79
C ALA A 1096 6.16 31.87 25.50
N ILE A 1097 7.27 32.13 24.81
CA ILE A 1097 7.70 31.35 23.62
C ILE A 1097 7.87 29.87 23.97
N VAL A 1098 8.50 29.56 25.11
CA VAL A 1098 8.67 28.18 25.59
C VAL A 1098 7.31 27.50 25.78
N LEU A 1099 6.33 28.16 26.42
CA LEU A 1099 4.98 27.61 26.60
C LEU A 1099 4.28 27.32 25.27
N ILE A 1100 4.31 28.28 24.33
CA ILE A 1100 3.66 28.16 23.02
C ILE A 1100 4.24 26.97 22.25
N ILE A 1101 5.57 26.84 22.20
CA ILE A 1101 6.22 25.78 21.42
C ILE A 1101 6.03 24.42 22.08
N ILE A 1102 6.11 24.33 23.41
CA ILE A 1102 5.79 23.07 24.13
C ILE A 1102 4.37 22.63 23.80
N ARG A 1103 3.38 23.52 23.93
CA ARG A 1103 1.97 23.23 23.62
C ARG A 1103 1.82 22.77 22.17
N ASN A 1104 2.34 23.53 21.22
CA ASN A 1104 2.17 23.22 19.79
C ASN A 1104 2.86 21.92 19.40
N LYS A 1105 4.15 21.74 19.72
CA LYS A 1105 4.89 20.54 19.35
C LYS A 1105 4.29 19.28 19.97
N MET A 1106 3.99 19.31 21.26
CA MET A 1106 3.41 18.14 21.92
C MET A 1106 1.96 17.87 21.46
N ALA A 1107 1.17 18.90 21.14
CA ALA A 1107 -0.15 18.73 20.53
C ALA A 1107 -0.07 18.01 19.17
N HIS A 1108 0.95 18.33 18.36
CA HIS A 1108 1.25 17.68 17.07
C HIS A 1108 2.11 16.41 17.19
N ASN A 1109 2.17 15.78 18.37
CA ASN A 1109 2.90 14.52 18.59
C ASN A 1109 4.43 14.62 18.35
N GLN A 1110 5.04 15.79 18.57
CA GLN A 1110 6.47 16.06 18.43
C GLN A 1110 7.09 16.54 19.76
N TYR A 1111 8.38 16.29 19.94
CA TYR A 1111 9.15 16.96 21.01
C TYR A 1111 9.53 18.39 20.59
N PRO A 1112 9.70 19.32 21.56
CA PRO A 1112 10.27 20.63 21.28
C PRO A 1112 11.67 20.52 20.63
N PRO A 1113 12.09 21.48 19.80
CA PRO A 1113 13.44 21.48 19.24
C PRO A 1113 14.51 21.75 20.31
N LYS A 1114 15.77 21.37 20.06
CA LYS A 1114 16.89 21.50 21.00
C LYS A 1114 17.03 22.90 21.62
N PHE A 1115 16.92 23.95 20.82
CA PHE A 1115 17.09 25.31 21.33
C PHE A 1115 16.02 25.68 22.39
N ILE A 1116 14.80 25.14 22.26
CA ILE A 1116 13.75 25.32 23.28
C ILE A 1116 14.02 24.48 24.52
N TYR A 1117 14.58 23.29 24.36
CA TYR A 1117 15.07 22.52 25.50
C TYR A 1117 16.17 23.30 26.26
N ASP A 1118 17.18 23.81 25.55
CA ASP A 1118 18.29 24.55 26.15
C ASP A 1118 17.78 25.81 26.87
N LEU A 1119 16.86 26.56 26.25
CA LEU A 1119 16.23 27.74 26.85
C LEU A 1119 15.37 27.39 28.08
N ALA A 1120 14.51 26.38 27.97
CA ALA A 1120 13.71 25.88 29.09
C ALA A 1120 14.59 25.43 30.25
N ASN A 1121 15.72 24.78 29.96
CA ASN A 1121 16.65 24.25 30.97
C ASN A 1121 17.39 25.35 31.72
N ARG A 1122 17.55 26.55 31.12
CA ARG A 1122 18.06 27.74 31.81
C ARG A 1122 17.06 28.29 32.84
N PHE A 1123 15.76 28.26 32.53
CA PHE A 1123 14.72 28.73 33.44
C PHE A 1123 14.36 27.70 34.52
N VAL A 1124 14.18 26.46 34.09
CA VAL A 1124 13.75 25.35 34.92
C VAL A 1124 14.67 24.16 34.59
N PRO A 1125 15.69 23.89 35.41
CA PRO A 1125 16.62 22.80 35.16
C PRO A 1125 15.94 21.43 35.19
N LYS A 1126 16.34 20.53 34.29
CA LYS A 1126 15.89 19.13 34.25
C LYS A 1126 16.52 18.34 35.40
N LYS A 1127 15.74 17.48 36.06
CA LYS A 1127 16.25 16.55 37.08
C LYS A 1127 16.84 15.29 36.44
N GLU A 1128 17.82 14.66 37.08
CA GLU A 1128 18.44 13.43 36.57
C GLU A 1128 17.42 12.27 36.48
N GLU A 1129 16.65 12.03 37.55
CA GLU A 1129 15.60 10.99 37.63
C GLU A 1129 14.24 11.46 37.06
N GLU A 1130 14.25 12.04 35.86
CA GLU A 1130 13.04 12.57 35.21
C GLU A 1130 13.05 12.29 33.70
N TYR A 1131 11.89 11.97 33.13
CA TYR A 1131 11.72 11.86 31.68
C TYR A 1131 11.66 13.23 31.03
N PHE A 1132 12.03 13.34 29.76
CA PHE A 1132 11.89 14.59 29.02
C PHE A 1132 10.42 15.01 28.90
N ALA A 1133 9.50 14.07 28.68
CA ALA A 1133 8.06 14.35 28.67
C ALA A 1133 7.57 14.97 29.99
N THR A 1134 7.95 14.38 31.14
CA THR A 1134 7.56 14.90 32.45
C THR A 1134 8.24 16.22 32.77
N TYR A 1135 9.47 16.39 32.30
CA TYR A 1135 10.21 17.64 32.39
C TYR A 1135 9.48 18.78 31.68
N PHE A 1136 9.09 18.61 30.41
CA PHE A 1136 8.37 19.66 29.69
C PHE A 1136 7.01 19.99 30.31
N ASN A 1137 6.31 19.00 30.89
CA ASN A 1137 5.09 19.28 31.66
C ASN A 1137 5.37 20.12 32.91
N ARG A 1138 6.46 19.84 33.63
CA ARG A 1138 6.87 20.62 34.80
C ARG A 1138 7.33 22.03 34.43
N VAL A 1139 8.06 22.17 33.32
CA VAL A 1139 8.42 23.47 32.74
C VAL A 1139 7.17 24.27 32.45
N PHE A 1140 6.19 23.66 31.77
CA PHE A 1140 4.93 24.32 31.42
C PHE A 1140 4.20 24.82 32.67
N GLU A 1141 4.05 23.97 33.68
CA GLU A 1141 3.43 24.31 34.97
C GLU A 1141 4.16 25.43 35.71
N THR A 1142 5.49 25.33 35.82
CA THR A 1142 6.31 26.29 36.57
C THR A 1142 6.29 27.66 35.91
N ILE A 1143 6.53 27.71 34.60
CA ILE A 1143 6.54 28.96 33.85
C ILE A 1143 5.15 29.60 33.84
N THR A 1144 4.08 28.82 33.70
CA THR A 1144 2.71 29.34 33.78
C THR A 1144 2.46 30.05 35.10
N LYS A 1145 2.86 29.42 36.22
CA LYS A 1145 2.72 30.01 37.55
C LYS A 1145 3.52 31.30 37.70
N GLU A 1146 4.78 31.31 37.26
CA GLU A 1146 5.63 32.51 37.33
C GLU A 1146 5.10 33.67 36.47
N LEU A 1147 4.62 33.38 35.27
CA LEU A 1147 4.01 34.38 34.39
C LEU A 1147 2.76 34.97 35.03
N TRP A 1148 1.93 34.13 35.64
CA TRP A 1148 0.74 34.55 36.36
C TRP A 1148 1.05 35.42 37.59
N GLU A 1149 1.97 34.98 38.44
CA GLU A 1149 2.42 35.75 39.62
C GLU A 1149 3.03 37.12 39.23
N ASN A 1150 3.71 37.20 38.07
CA ASN A 1150 4.25 38.45 37.56
C ASN A 1150 3.15 39.41 37.07
N LYS A 1151 2.10 38.87 36.43
CA LYS A 1151 0.93 39.65 36.05
C LYS A 1151 0.23 40.23 37.28
N GLU A 1152 -0.11 39.40 38.26
CA GLU A 1152 -0.77 39.86 39.49
C GLU A 1152 0.04 40.93 40.25
N LYS A 1153 1.38 40.86 40.18
CA LYS A 1153 2.25 41.91 40.74
C LYS A 1153 2.13 43.22 39.98
N LYS A 1154 2.14 43.18 38.64
CA LYS A 1154 1.96 44.38 37.80
C LYS A 1154 0.62 45.04 38.08
N ASP A 1155 -0.46 44.27 38.09
CA ASP A 1155 -1.82 44.75 38.34
C ASP A 1155 -1.93 45.45 39.70
N LYS A 1156 -1.25 44.92 40.73
CA LYS A 1156 -1.19 45.54 42.07
C LYS A 1156 -0.31 46.79 42.18
N THR A 1157 0.60 47.03 41.23
CA THR A 1157 1.44 48.24 41.17
C THR A 1157 0.89 49.34 40.27
N GLN A 1158 -0.13 49.03 39.44
CA GLN A 1158 -0.82 50.01 38.59
C GLN A 1158 -2.12 50.56 39.20
N VAL A 1159 -2.60 49.96 40.29
CA VAL A 1159 -3.64 50.50 41.19
C VAL A 1159 -2.97 51.32 42.28
#